data_AF-A0A1Y2B054-F1
#
_entry.id   AF-A0A1Y2B054-F1
#
_cell.length_a   1.000
_cell.length_b   1.000
_cell.length_c   1.000
_cell.angle_alpha   90.00
_cell.angle_beta   90.00
_cell.angle_gamma   90.00
#
_symmetry.space_group_name_H-M   'P 1'
#
loop_
_entity.id
_entity.type
_entity.pdbx_description
1 polymer ?
#
loop_
_entity_poly.entity_id
_entity_poly.type
_entity_poly.pdbx_seq_one_letter_code
_entity_poly.pdbx_strand_id
1 'polypeptide(L)'
;MKISQFVTVILSLTSGTLAKIEQSDFCSAKKHTGESVKETSNKVGTIGDIGYELWSDSGDNSATFYSDGSFSCSFKNAKDYLCRSGLSFDSTKTHKEIGHIYADFKLVKQDIKDVDYSYIGIYGWTRKPLVEYYVVDNWLSQYRPGDWVGNKKFGDFEIDGAEYTVYENTRTGPSIDGDNVTFKQYFSIRKEARDCGTIDITAHFKKWEELGLTLGKMHEAKVLGEAGSIHDGTSGTADFPYAKVYIKDAPVEEVPEPTETVAETTEIVEQPTEAVTEAVTEPVEVEQSDFCSAKKHTGESVKETSNKVGTIGDIGYELWSDSGDNSATFYSDGSFSCSFKNAKDYLCRSGLSFDKPTEAVTEAVTEAVTEPVEVEQSDFCSAKKHTGESVKETSNKVGTIGDIGYELWSDSGDNSATFYSDGSFSCSFKNAKDYLCRSGLSFDSTKTHKEIGHIYADFKLVKQDIKDVDYSYIGIYGWTREPLVEYYVVDNWLSQYRPGDWVGNKKYGDFEIDGAEYTVYENTRTGPSIDGDNVTFKQYFSIRKEARDCGTIDITAHFEKWEELGLTLGKMHEAKVLGEAGSIHDGTSGTADFPYAKVYIKDAPVEEVKEESCSPKILAQGYSCCPKGCRVYETDEDGDWGYVDNEWCGCKVDYKICAKGYPCCKGDSEIYLVDEDGNWGYEDDEWCLLA
;
A
#
# COMPACT_ATOMS: atom_id res chain seq x y z
N MET A 1 18.54 -71.27 -40.55
CA MET A 1 17.76 -71.39 -39.29
C MET A 1 16.77 -70.23 -39.29
N LYS A 2 15.51 -70.40 -39.71
CA LYS A 2 14.33 -70.84 -38.93
C LYS A 2 14.21 -70.02 -37.62
N ILE A 3 13.12 -69.34 -37.23
CA ILE A 3 11.70 -69.22 -37.62
C ILE A 3 11.20 -67.93 -36.90
N SER A 4 10.70 -66.90 -37.59
CA SER A 4 9.29 -66.44 -37.68
C SER A 4 8.45 -66.48 -36.39
N GLN A 5 7.91 -65.34 -35.94
CA GLN A 5 6.46 -65.17 -35.79
C GLN A 5 6.01 -63.70 -35.63
N PHE A 6 4.97 -63.38 -36.39
CA PHE A 6 4.13 -62.18 -36.42
C PHE A 6 3.27 -62.03 -35.13
N VAL A 7 2.81 -60.81 -34.80
CA VAL A 7 1.42 -60.30 -35.00
C VAL A 7 1.27 -58.90 -34.34
N THR A 8 0.40 -58.13 -34.99
CA THR A 8 0.14 -56.68 -35.01
C THR A 8 -0.88 -56.17 -33.96
N VAL A 9 -0.88 -54.83 -33.77
CA VAL A 9 -1.95 -53.91 -33.25
C VAL A 9 -2.00 -53.83 -31.71
N ILE A 10 -1.89 -52.65 -31.06
CA ILE A 10 -2.98 -51.67 -30.83
C ILE A 10 -2.42 -50.26 -30.58
N LEU A 11 -3.06 -49.28 -31.21
CA LEU A 11 -2.97 -47.84 -30.96
C LEU A 11 -3.52 -47.56 -29.53
N SER A 12 -2.72 -47.01 -28.61
CA SER A 12 -3.23 -46.45 -27.36
C SER A 12 -2.76 -45.01 -27.21
N LEU A 13 -3.73 -44.09 -27.24
CA LEU A 13 -3.56 -42.73 -26.73
C LEU A 13 -3.05 -42.82 -25.29
N THR A 14 -1.84 -42.32 -25.06
CA THR A 14 -1.40 -42.01 -23.70
C THR A 14 -1.49 -40.50 -23.55
N SER A 15 -2.48 -40.09 -22.76
CA SER A 15 -2.60 -38.74 -22.22
C SER A 15 -1.25 -38.32 -21.67
N GLY A 16 -0.71 -37.22 -22.21
CA GLY A 16 0.42 -36.54 -21.60
C GLY A 16 0.00 -36.17 -20.18
N THR A 17 0.61 -36.82 -19.20
CA THR A 17 0.59 -36.34 -17.83
C THR A 17 1.18 -34.95 -17.84
N LEU A 18 0.32 -33.94 -17.71
CA LEU A 18 0.70 -32.63 -17.19
C LEU A 18 1.56 -32.89 -15.96
N ALA A 19 2.83 -32.49 -16.04
CA ALA A 19 3.67 -32.41 -14.86
C ALA A 19 2.93 -31.48 -13.89
N LYS A 20 2.42 -32.04 -12.79
CA LYS A 20 2.05 -31.25 -11.62
C LYS A 20 3.28 -30.43 -11.26
N ILE A 21 3.19 -29.12 -11.42
CA ILE A 21 4.08 -28.18 -10.76
C ILE A 21 3.86 -28.44 -9.27
N GLU A 22 4.82 -29.07 -8.61
CA GLU A 22 4.80 -29.15 -7.15
C GLU A 22 4.99 -27.73 -6.63
N GLN A 23 3.88 -27.11 -6.19
CA GLN A 23 3.93 -26.08 -5.17
C GLN A 23 4.75 -26.69 -4.04
N SER A 24 5.93 -26.13 -3.74
CA SER A 24 6.76 -26.66 -2.67
C SER A 24 5.97 -26.54 -1.37
N ASP A 25 5.47 -27.65 -0.86
CA ASP A 25 4.87 -27.73 0.46
C ASP A 25 5.91 -27.27 1.49
N PHE A 26 5.78 -26.05 2.02
CA PHE A 26 6.72 -25.53 3.01
C PHE A 26 6.73 -26.37 4.29
N CYS A 27 5.69 -27.19 4.53
CA CYS A 27 5.70 -28.20 5.57
C CYS A 27 6.75 -29.29 5.35
N SER A 28 7.37 -29.36 4.17
CA SER A 28 8.52 -30.23 3.91
C SER A 28 9.87 -29.62 4.30
N ALA A 29 9.95 -28.32 4.62
CA ALA A 29 11.20 -27.62 4.93
C ALA A 29 11.99 -28.29 6.07
N LYS A 30 13.30 -28.49 5.90
CA LYS A 30 14.18 -29.16 6.90
C LYS A 30 15.40 -28.34 7.28
N LYS A 31 15.56 -27.16 6.70
CA LYS A 31 16.77 -26.34 6.81
C LYS A 31 16.38 -24.87 6.78
N HIS A 32 17.09 -24.09 7.57
CA HIS A 32 17.12 -22.63 7.48
C HIS A 32 17.96 -22.17 6.29
N THR A 33 17.66 -21.00 5.75
CA THR A 33 18.40 -20.38 4.65
C THR A 33 18.74 -18.93 4.97
N GLY A 34 19.65 -18.33 4.20
CA GLY A 34 20.08 -16.94 4.41
C GLY A 34 21.18 -16.77 5.46
N GLU A 35 21.47 -15.51 5.78
CA GLU A 35 22.40 -15.14 6.85
C GLU A 35 21.81 -15.49 8.21
N SER A 36 22.65 -15.66 9.23
CA SER A 36 22.19 -16.03 10.56
C SER A 36 22.87 -15.25 11.66
N VAL A 37 22.12 -14.91 12.69
CA VAL A 37 22.63 -14.35 13.94
C VAL A 37 22.23 -15.25 15.11
N LYS A 38 23.17 -15.54 15.99
CA LYS A 38 22.92 -16.33 17.20
C LYS A 38 22.99 -15.43 18.42
N GLU A 39 21.92 -15.41 19.18
CA GLU A 39 21.81 -14.69 20.45
C GLU A 39 21.87 -15.67 21.62
N THR A 40 22.58 -15.28 22.68
CA THR A 40 22.73 -16.09 23.91
C THR A 40 22.32 -15.30 25.16
N SER A 41 21.66 -14.16 24.98
CA SER A 41 21.17 -13.28 26.03
C SER A 41 20.01 -12.44 25.49
N ASN A 42 19.24 -11.81 26.38
CA ASN A 42 18.10 -11.00 26.00
C ASN A 42 18.51 -9.93 24.97
N LYS A 43 17.85 -9.96 23.81
CA LYS A 43 18.21 -9.15 22.67
C LYS A 43 17.00 -8.94 21.78
N VAL A 44 16.70 -7.67 21.52
CA VAL A 44 15.90 -7.22 20.38
C VAL A 44 16.87 -6.88 19.25
N GLY A 45 16.58 -7.33 18.04
CA GLY A 45 17.42 -7.04 16.88
C GLY A 45 16.69 -7.22 15.56
N THR A 46 17.43 -6.96 14.49
CA THR A 46 16.98 -7.16 13.11
C THR A 46 18.05 -7.90 12.31
N ILE A 47 17.62 -8.70 11.34
CA ILE A 47 18.47 -9.33 10.33
C ILE A 47 17.81 -9.12 8.97
N GLY A 48 18.39 -8.21 8.16
CA GLY A 48 17.63 -7.59 7.08
C GLY A 48 16.39 -6.87 7.64
N ASP A 49 15.25 -7.08 7.01
CA ASP A 49 13.95 -6.51 7.43
C ASP A 49 13.19 -7.37 8.46
N ILE A 50 13.77 -8.51 8.85
CA ILE A 50 13.16 -9.39 9.85
C ILE A 50 13.56 -8.93 11.24
N GLY A 51 12.55 -8.54 12.03
CA GLY A 51 12.72 -8.29 13.46
C GLY A 51 12.70 -9.58 14.24
N TYR A 52 13.65 -9.74 15.16
CA TYR A 52 13.71 -10.88 16.07
C TYR A 52 13.87 -10.44 17.52
N GLU A 53 13.50 -11.35 18.41
CA GLU A 53 13.78 -11.18 19.82
C GLU A 53 14.05 -12.51 20.51
N LEU A 54 15.09 -12.52 21.33
CA LEU A 54 15.31 -13.49 22.40
C LEU A 54 15.05 -12.80 23.73
N TRP A 55 14.20 -13.39 24.57
CA TRP A 55 13.99 -12.96 25.95
C TRP A 55 13.90 -14.18 26.87
N SER A 56 14.52 -14.07 28.04
CA SER A 56 14.38 -15.04 29.13
C SER A 56 14.68 -14.41 30.48
N ASP A 57 14.10 -14.94 31.55
CA ASP A 57 14.32 -14.49 32.93
C ASP A 57 15.41 -15.30 33.67
N SER A 58 15.70 -16.52 33.20
CA SER A 58 16.73 -17.40 33.76
C SER A 58 17.16 -18.48 32.77
N GLY A 59 18.21 -19.24 33.12
CA GLY A 59 18.65 -20.41 32.36
C GLY A 59 19.84 -20.14 31.44
N ASP A 60 20.22 -21.16 30.68
CA ASP A 60 21.28 -21.12 29.67
C ASP A 60 20.65 -21.26 28.29
N ASN A 61 20.34 -20.13 27.68
CA ASN A 61 19.41 -20.06 26.56
C ASN A 61 20.10 -19.47 25.32
N SER A 62 19.61 -19.87 24.15
CA SER A 62 20.03 -19.26 22.89
C SER A 62 18.96 -19.39 21.82
N ALA A 63 18.95 -18.42 20.90
CA ALA A 63 18.16 -18.48 19.68
C ALA A 63 19.06 -18.17 18.49
N THR A 64 18.83 -18.85 17.36
CA THR A 64 19.48 -18.53 16.09
C THR A 64 18.40 -18.06 15.12
N PHE A 65 18.54 -16.84 14.62
CA PHE A 65 17.60 -16.20 13.70
C PHE A 65 18.24 -16.09 12.32
N TYR A 66 17.44 -16.27 11.28
CA TYR A 66 17.90 -16.29 9.90
C TYR A 66 17.23 -15.18 9.09
N SER A 67 17.92 -14.67 8.07
CA SER A 67 17.44 -13.59 7.21
C SER A 67 16.24 -13.99 6.34
N ASP A 68 15.90 -15.28 6.29
CA ASP A 68 14.69 -15.80 5.62
C ASP A 68 13.44 -15.85 6.52
N GLY A 69 13.56 -15.38 7.77
CA GLY A 69 12.50 -15.39 8.79
C GLY A 69 12.50 -16.61 9.70
N SER A 70 13.10 -17.73 9.26
CA SER A 70 13.21 -18.97 10.04
C SER A 70 14.10 -18.79 11.26
N PHE A 71 13.92 -19.64 12.28
CA PHE A 71 14.68 -19.52 13.53
C PHE A 71 14.67 -20.81 14.33
N SER A 72 15.62 -20.94 15.26
CA SER A 72 15.75 -22.09 16.15
C SER A 72 15.91 -21.62 17.59
N CYS A 73 15.18 -22.25 18.49
CA CYS A 73 15.11 -21.88 19.89
C CYS A 73 15.66 -23.00 20.76
N SER A 74 16.62 -22.69 21.62
CA SER A 74 17.22 -23.64 22.54
C SER A 74 17.22 -23.06 23.95
N PHE A 75 16.51 -23.71 24.84
CA PHE A 75 16.34 -23.26 26.22
C PHE A 75 16.75 -24.37 27.17
N LYS A 76 17.37 -24.00 28.29
CA LYS A 76 17.85 -24.94 29.29
C LYS A 76 17.71 -24.37 30.68
N ASN A 77 16.93 -25.06 31.50
CA ASN A 77 16.54 -24.63 32.84
C ASN A 77 15.98 -23.19 32.86
N ALA A 78 15.20 -22.82 31.84
CA ALA A 78 14.57 -21.50 31.76
C ALA A 78 13.29 -21.48 32.60
N LYS A 79 13.03 -20.40 33.33
CA LYS A 79 11.75 -20.23 34.03
C LYS A 79 10.70 -19.67 33.08
N ASP A 80 11.08 -18.68 32.28
CA ASP A 80 10.30 -18.12 31.20
C ASP A 80 11.23 -17.82 30.03
N TYR A 81 10.89 -18.30 28.84
CA TYR A 81 11.72 -18.20 27.64
C TYR A 81 10.85 -17.92 26.43
N LEU A 82 11.21 -16.87 25.68
CA LEU A 82 10.59 -16.45 24.44
C LEU A 82 11.66 -16.26 23.36
N CYS A 83 11.43 -16.86 22.21
CA CYS A 83 12.14 -16.55 20.97
C CYS A 83 11.10 -16.27 19.88
N ARG A 84 11.30 -15.22 19.11
CA ARG A 84 10.34 -14.86 18.07
C ARG A 84 10.97 -14.12 16.91
N SER A 85 10.39 -14.29 15.73
CA SER A 85 10.86 -13.76 14.45
C SER A 85 9.68 -13.35 13.57
N GLY A 86 9.75 -12.19 12.92
CA GLY A 86 8.70 -11.69 12.03
C GLY A 86 8.69 -10.17 11.89
N LEU A 87 7.51 -9.60 11.68
CA LEU A 87 7.33 -8.18 11.41
C LEU A 87 7.41 -7.34 12.69
N SER A 88 8.09 -6.20 12.59
CA SER A 88 8.13 -5.15 13.61
C SER A 88 7.57 -3.86 13.03
N PHE A 89 6.80 -3.12 13.82
CA PHE A 89 6.10 -1.91 13.41
C PHE A 89 6.40 -0.76 14.37
N ASP A 90 6.32 0.46 13.87
CA ASP A 90 6.64 1.69 14.60
C ASP A 90 5.50 2.18 15.53
N SER A 91 4.42 1.42 15.67
CA SER A 91 3.23 1.80 16.46
C SER A 91 2.50 3.04 15.96
N THR A 92 2.56 3.32 14.66
CA THR A 92 1.80 4.43 14.03
C THR A 92 0.49 4.00 13.39
N LYS A 93 0.38 2.74 12.94
CA LYS A 93 -0.75 2.20 12.20
C LYS A 93 -1.43 1.03 12.92
N THR A 94 -2.74 0.94 12.82
CA THR A 94 -3.58 -0.20 13.20
C THR A 94 -3.41 -1.37 12.22
N HIS A 95 -3.87 -2.56 12.57
CA HIS A 95 -3.85 -3.71 11.65
C HIS A 95 -4.65 -3.45 10.37
N LYS A 96 -5.73 -2.65 10.44
CA LYS A 96 -6.52 -2.24 9.28
C LYS A 96 -5.73 -1.37 8.31
N GLU A 97 -4.89 -0.46 8.83
CA GLU A 97 -4.03 0.43 8.04
C GLU A 97 -2.74 -0.25 7.54
N ILE A 98 -2.43 -1.46 8.05
CA ILE A 98 -1.24 -2.24 7.67
C ILE A 98 -1.56 -3.23 6.55
N GLY A 99 -2.79 -3.74 6.48
CA GLY A 99 -3.22 -4.75 5.52
C GLY A 99 -3.42 -6.12 6.15
N HIS A 100 -3.74 -7.13 5.33
CA HIS A 100 -4.11 -8.45 5.82
C HIS A 100 -2.85 -9.27 6.14
N ILE A 101 -2.68 -9.64 7.41
CA ILE A 101 -1.45 -10.23 7.93
C ILE A 101 -1.61 -11.75 8.04
N TYR A 102 -0.62 -12.47 7.53
CA TYR A 102 -0.52 -13.92 7.56
C TYR A 102 0.79 -14.36 8.19
N ALA A 103 0.81 -15.61 8.65
CA ALA A 103 2.04 -16.28 8.99
C ALA A 103 2.04 -17.74 8.55
N ASP A 104 3.08 -18.14 7.82
CA ASP A 104 3.36 -19.54 7.52
C ASP A 104 4.42 -20.04 8.50
N PHE A 105 4.17 -21.17 9.15
CA PHE A 105 5.17 -21.78 10.02
C PHE A 105 5.24 -23.29 9.87
N LYS A 106 6.42 -23.83 10.18
CA LYS A 106 6.67 -25.24 10.44
C LYS A 106 7.42 -25.35 11.75
N LEU A 107 6.98 -26.26 12.63
CA LEU A 107 7.55 -26.54 13.94
C LEU A 107 8.18 -27.94 13.96
N VAL A 108 9.35 -28.05 14.57
CA VAL A 108 10.01 -29.31 14.92
C VAL A 108 10.44 -29.26 16.39
N LYS A 109 9.84 -30.13 17.21
CA LYS A 109 10.11 -30.21 18.66
C LYS A 109 11.19 -31.26 18.94
N GLN A 110 12.16 -30.94 19.78
CA GLN A 110 13.23 -31.87 20.16
C GLN A 110 13.53 -31.76 21.66
N ASP A 111 13.64 -32.91 22.33
CA ASP A 111 14.08 -33.03 23.73
C ASP A 111 13.35 -32.13 24.75
N ILE A 112 12.05 -31.89 24.52
CA ILE A 112 11.19 -31.06 25.37
C ILE A 112 10.99 -31.70 26.75
N LYS A 113 11.28 -30.95 27.82
CA LYS A 113 11.21 -31.40 29.22
C LYS A 113 10.69 -30.30 30.14
N ASP A 114 9.89 -30.70 31.12
CA ASP A 114 9.48 -29.88 32.26
C ASP A 114 8.86 -28.53 31.85
N VAL A 115 8.07 -28.53 30.76
CA VAL A 115 7.31 -27.36 30.29
C VAL A 115 5.93 -27.37 30.96
N ASP A 116 5.68 -26.41 31.85
CA ASP A 116 4.37 -26.25 32.51
C ASP A 116 3.39 -25.48 31.60
N TYR A 117 3.88 -24.45 30.91
CA TYR A 117 3.13 -23.69 29.91
C TYR A 117 3.98 -23.33 28.70
N SER A 118 3.33 -23.12 27.57
CA SER A 118 3.99 -22.75 26.32
C SER A 118 2.99 -22.28 25.29
N TYR A 119 3.43 -21.42 24.39
CA TYR A 119 2.65 -20.92 23.27
C TYR A 119 3.49 -20.99 22.01
N ILE A 120 2.97 -21.67 20.99
CA ILE A 120 3.53 -21.70 19.65
C ILE A 120 2.49 -21.17 18.66
N GLY A 121 2.87 -20.20 17.85
CA GLY A 121 1.99 -19.52 16.91
C GLY A 121 2.42 -18.08 16.74
N ILE A 122 1.51 -17.12 16.91
CA ILE A 122 1.76 -15.69 16.74
C ILE A 122 1.74 -14.97 18.07
N TYR A 123 2.67 -14.04 18.22
CA TYR A 123 2.77 -13.10 19.33
C TYR A 123 2.90 -11.68 18.82
N GLY A 124 2.37 -10.74 19.59
CA GLY A 124 2.81 -9.36 19.46
C GLY A 124 2.16 -8.40 20.42
N TRP A 125 2.40 -7.12 20.13
CA TRP A 125 1.89 -6.01 20.91
C TRP A 125 1.19 -4.99 20.03
N THR A 126 0.24 -4.29 20.63
CA THR A 126 -0.28 -3.03 20.10
C THR A 126 -0.14 -1.93 21.14
N ARG A 127 -0.11 -0.67 20.70
CA ARG A 127 -0.11 0.53 21.53
C ARG A 127 -1.36 1.36 21.28
N LYS A 128 -1.88 1.97 22.35
CA LYS A 128 -3.10 2.82 22.32
C LYS A 128 -4.31 2.09 21.68
N PRO A 129 -4.90 1.09 22.36
CA PRO A 129 -4.56 0.58 23.71
C PRO A 129 -3.30 -0.30 23.74
N LEU A 130 -2.66 -0.39 24.91
CA LEU A 130 -1.56 -1.34 25.14
C LEU A 130 -2.14 -2.75 25.33
N VAL A 131 -1.88 -3.63 24.37
CA VAL A 131 -2.38 -5.00 24.36
C VAL A 131 -1.26 -5.94 23.95
N GLU A 132 -1.04 -6.99 24.74
CA GLU A 132 -0.26 -8.17 24.36
C GLU A 132 -1.20 -9.21 23.75
N TYR A 133 -0.85 -9.87 22.66
CA TYR A 133 -1.76 -10.82 22.05
C TYR A 133 -1.07 -12.09 21.56
N TYR A 134 -1.86 -13.17 21.51
CA TYR A 134 -1.42 -14.50 21.15
C TYR A 134 -2.44 -15.20 20.23
N VAL A 135 -1.96 -15.77 19.13
CA VAL A 135 -2.68 -16.80 18.36
C VAL A 135 -1.90 -18.10 18.50
N VAL A 136 -2.46 -19.08 19.22
CA VAL A 136 -1.76 -20.29 19.66
C VAL A 136 -2.25 -21.49 18.85
N ASP A 137 -1.39 -21.97 17.97
CA ASP A 137 -1.63 -23.13 17.10
C ASP A 137 -1.06 -24.43 17.64
N ASN A 138 -0.10 -24.33 18.57
CA ASN A 138 0.54 -25.47 19.19
C ASN A 138 1.16 -25.08 20.55
N TRP A 139 1.70 -26.07 21.26
CA TRP A 139 2.31 -25.93 22.57
C TRP A 139 3.36 -27.03 22.78
N LEU A 140 4.36 -26.74 23.60
CA LEU A 140 5.42 -27.66 24.04
C LEU A 140 5.05 -28.39 25.35
N SER A 141 4.14 -27.81 26.14
CA SER A 141 3.58 -28.41 27.34
C SER A 141 2.86 -29.72 27.05
N GLN A 142 2.68 -30.56 28.07
CA GLN A 142 1.93 -31.81 27.92
C GLN A 142 0.46 -31.57 27.57
N TYR A 143 -0.10 -30.45 28.02
CA TYR A 143 -1.50 -30.12 27.86
C TYR A 143 -1.68 -28.80 27.12
N ARG A 144 -2.76 -28.73 26.34
CA ARG A 144 -3.24 -27.51 25.69
C ARG A 144 -3.45 -26.41 26.74
N PRO A 145 -2.99 -25.17 26.50
CA PRO A 145 -3.35 -24.04 27.32
C PRO A 145 -4.87 -23.91 27.49
N GLY A 146 -5.32 -23.75 28.74
CA GLY A 146 -6.73 -23.84 29.12
C GLY A 146 -7.27 -22.54 29.71
N ASP A 147 -8.38 -22.63 30.43
CA ASP A 147 -9.10 -21.46 30.97
C ASP A 147 -8.25 -20.58 31.90
N TRP A 148 -7.12 -21.09 32.42
CA TRP A 148 -6.20 -20.33 33.28
C TRP A 148 -5.44 -19.20 32.56
N VAL A 149 -5.43 -19.17 31.22
CA VAL A 149 -4.76 -18.12 30.42
C VAL A 149 -5.45 -16.76 30.50
N GLY A 150 -6.73 -16.71 30.85
CA GLY A 150 -7.49 -15.47 30.89
C GLY A 150 -8.54 -15.46 31.98
N ASN A 151 -8.85 -14.27 32.48
CA ASN A 151 -9.91 -14.07 33.47
C ASN A 151 -11.31 -14.01 32.84
N LYS A 152 -11.40 -13.92 31.51
CA LYS A 152 -12.64 -13.95 30.73
C LYS A 152 -12.51 -14.88 29.53
N LYS A 153 -13.45 -15.81 29.39
CA LYS A 153 -13.59 -16.74 28.26
C LYS A 153 -14.80 -16.32 27.41
N PHE A 154 -14.60 -16.15 26.12
CA PHE A 154 -15.66 -15.72 25.19
C PHE A 154 -16.39 -16.89 24.55
N GLY A 155 -15.69 -18.00 24.29
CA GLY A 155 -16.28 -19.17 23.65
C GLY A 155 -15.34 -19.78 22.63
N ASP A 156 -15.88 -20.76 21.91
CA ASP A 156 -15.23 -21.42 20.78
C ASP A 156 -15.80 -20.84 19.49
N PHE A 157 -14.92 -20.54 18.53
CA PHE A 157 -15.27 -19.91 17.25
C PHE A 157 -14.48 -20.54 16.12
N GLU A 158 -15.10 -20.63 14.94
CA GLU A 158 -14.39 -20.93 13.70
C GLU A 158 -13.66 -19.65 13.23
N ILE A 159 -12.34 -19.74 13.12
CA ILE A 159 -11.45 -18.66 12.68
C ILE A 159 -10.38 -19.33 11.81
N ASP A 160 -9.98 -18.76 10.68
CA ASP A 160 -8.94 -19.34 9.80
C ASP A 160 -9.21 -20.83 9.46
N GLY A 161 -10.48 -21.18 9.22
CA GLY A 161 -10.92 -22.54 8.90
C GLY A 161 -10.71 -23.59 10.00
N ALA A 162 -10.51 -23.20 11.26
CA ALA A 162 -10.40 -24.11 12.39
C ALA A 162 -11.07 -23.56 13.66
N GLU A 163 -11.34 -24.42 14.64
CA GLU A 163 -11.92 -24.00 15.93
C GLU A 163 -10.84 -23.45 16.88
N TYR A 164 -11.08 -22.26 17.41
CA TYR A 164 -10.26 -21.60 18.44
C TYR A 164 -11.11 -21.18 19.63
N THR A 165 -10.57 -21.32 20.84
CA THR A 165 -11.17 -20.73 22.04
C THR A 165 -10.58 -19.35 22.29
N VAL A 166 -11.42 -18.33 22.47
CA VAL A 166 -10.99 -16.93 22.68
C VAL A 166 -11.05 -16.54 24.16
N TYR A 167 -9.98 -15.89 24.64
CA TYR A 167 -9.87 -15.38 26.01
C TYR A 167 -9.36 -13.94 26.06
N GLU A 168 -9.72 -13.24 27.13
CA GLU A 168 -9.12 -11.98 27.56
C GLU A 168 -8.55 -12.16 28.97
N ASN A 169 -7.40 -11.53 29.21
CA ASN A 169 -6.84 -11.34 30.53
C ASN A 169 -6.57 -9.84 30.81
N THR A 170 -6.40 -9.50 32.08
CA THR A 170 -5.84 -8.21 32.50
C THR A 170 -4.64 -8.48 33.39
N ARG A 171 -3.48 -7.99 32.99
CA ARG A 171 -2.20 -8.23 33.66
C ARG A 171 -1.60 -6.90 34.09
N THR A 172 -0.86 -6.91 35.19
CA THR A 172 0.06 -5.83 35.57
C THR A 172 1.45 -6.42 35.69
N GLY A 173 2.42 -5.87 34.96
CA GLY A 173 3.79 -6.36 34.94
C GLY A 173 4.62 -5.77 33.81
N PRO A 174 5.70 -6.46 33.41
CA PRO A 174 6.57 -6.00 32.33
C PRO A 174 5.85 -5.95 30.98
N SER A 175 6.19 -4.94 30.20
CA SER A 175 5.64 -4.64 28.88
C SER A 175 6.64 -3.83 28.06
N ILE A 176 6.33 -3.62 26.78
CA ILE A 176 7.06 -2.73 25.89
C ILE A 176 7.02 -1.24 26.30
N ASP A 177 6.19 -0.88 27.28
CA ASP A 177 6.07 0.48 27.81
C ASP A 177 6.55 0.60 29.27
N GLY A 178 7.15 -0.47 29.83
CA GLY A 178 7.76 -0.49 31.16
C GLY A 178 7.40 -1.70 32.04
N ASP A 179 8.03 -1.78 33.21
CA ASP A 179 8.06 -2.98 34.08
C ASP A 179 6.81 -3.22 34.96
N ASN A 180 5.93 -2.23 35.08
CA ASN A 180 4.76 -2.29 35.97
C ASN A 180 3.56 -1.57 35.36
N VAL A 181 3.24 -1.94 34.12
CA VAL A 181 2.12 -1.37 33.36
C VAL A 181 0.93 -2.33 33.43
N THR A 182 -0.28 -1.80 33.57
CA THR A 182 -1.51 -2.58 33.45
C THR A 182 -1.97 -2.60 31.99
N PHE A 183 -2.10 -3.78 31.41
CA PHE A 183 -2.49 -3.98 30.02
C PHE A 183 -3.41 -5.19 29.85
N LYS A 184 -4.03 -5.28 28.67
CA LYS A 184 -4.86 -6.43 28.29
C LYS A 184 -4.02 -7.49 27.59
N GLN A 185 -4.42 -8.75 27.76
CA GLN A 185 -3.91 -9.83 26.94
C GLN A 185 -5.05 -10.51 26.19
N TYR A 186 -4.89 -10.73 24.89
CA TYR A 186 -5.87 -11.45 24.06
C TYR A 186 -5.31 -12.77 23.56
N PHE A 187 -6.12 -13.82 23.60
CA PHE A 187 -5.72 -15.15 23.17
C PHE A 187 -6.76 -15.75 22.23
N SER A 188 -6.31 -16.30 21.10
CA SER A 188 -7.02 -17.34 20.35
C SER A 188 -6.23 -18.63 20.47
N ILE A 189 -6.83 -19.70 20.98
CA ILE A 189 -6.14 -20.98 21.22
C ILE A 189 -6.80 -22.08 20.41
N ARG A 190 -6.08 -22.65 19.44
CA ARG A 190 -6.59 -23.69 18.54
C ARG A 190 -7.01 -24.93 19.33
N LYS A 191 -8.15 -25.53 19.01
CA LYS A 191 -8.63 -26.77 19.68
C LYS A 191 -7.69 -27.94 19.45
N GLU A 192 -7.30 -28.12 18.20
CA GLU A 192 -6.43 -29.19 17.74
C GLU A 192 -5.09 -28.63 17.30
N ALA A 193 -3.99 -29.15 17.84
CA ALA A 193 -2.64 -28.66 17.51
C ALA A 193 -2.28 -28.93 16.04
N ARG A 194 -1.52 -28.02 15.41
CA ARG A 194 -0.81 -28.30 14.14
C ARG A 194 0.66 -27.93 14.24
N ASP A 195 1.53 -28.77 13.69
CA ASP A 195 2.96 -28.52 13.62
C ASP A 195 3.36 -27.76 12.35
N CYS A 196 2.42 -27.50 11.43
CA CYS A 196 2.65 -26.72 10.23
C CYS A 196 1.35 -26.16 9.66
N GLY A 197 1.41 -24.97 9.07
CA GLY A 197 0.31 -24.36 8.31
C GLY A 197 0.45 -22.85 8.18
N THR A 198 -0.53 -22.25 7.52
CA THR A 198 -0.73 -20.80 7.45
C THR A 198 -1.74 -20.39 8.52
N ILE A 199 -1.40 -19.34 9.27
CA ILE A 199 -2.27 -18.63 10.20
C ILE A 199 -2.73 -17.34 9.54
N ASP A 200 -4.03 -17.17 9.36
CA ASP A 200 -4.63 -15.87 9.02
C ASP A 200 -4.76 -15.00 10.29
N ILE A 201 -3.75 -14.16 10.54
CA ILE A 201 -3.66 -13.35 11.76
C ILE A 201 -4.79 -12.31 11.80
N THR A 202 -5.09 -11.70 10.65
CA THR A 202 -6.15 -10.69 10.55
C THR A 202 -7.54 -11.28 10.81
N ALA A 203 -7.82 -12.54 10.47
CA ALA A 203 -9.05 -13.21 10.85
C ALA A 203 -9.24 -13.28 12.38
N HIS A 204 -8.16 -13.52 13.13
CA HIS A 204 -8.20 -13.47 14.59
C HIS A 204 -8.46 -12.05 15.11
N PHE A 205 -7.79 -11.05 14.54
CA PHE A 205 -8.01 -9.65 14.92
C PHE A 205 -9.44 -9.19 14.68
N LYS A 206 -10.01 -9.50 13.51
CA LYS A 206 -11.42 -9.24 13.20
C LYS A 206 -12.34 -9.92 14.22
N LYS A 207 -12.08 -11.19 14.52
CA LYS A 207 -12.90 -11.92 15.50
C LYS A 207 -12.82 -11.33 16.91
N TRP A 208 -11.65 -10.86 17.31
CA TRP A 208 -11.48 -10.18 18.60
C TRP A 208 -12.25 -8.86 18.64
N GLU A 209 -12.18 -8.05 17.58
CA GLU A 209 -12.93 -6.80 17.49
C GLU A 209 -14.45 -7.01 17.53
N GLU A 210 -14.97 -8.05 16.84
CA GLU A 210 -16.38 -8.45 16.93
C GLU A 210 -16.84 -8.76 18.36
N LEU A 211 -15.93 -9.29 19.18
CA LEU A 211 -16.17 -9.61 20.59
C LEU A 211 -15.94 -8.40 21.53
N GLY A 212 -15.62 -7.23 20.98
CA GLY A 212 -15.33 -6.01 21.72
C GLY A 212 -13.91 -5.94 22.29
N LEU A 213 -12.97 -6.75 21.78
CA LEU A 213 -11.56 -6.74 22.16
C LEU A 213 -10.79 -5.80 21.23
N THR A 214 -10.67 -4.54 21.63
CA THR A 214 -10.04 -3.48 20.81
C THR A 214 -8.52 -3.64 20.75
N LEU A 215 -7.98 -3.73 19.54
CA LEU A 215 -6.54 -3.64 19.27
C LEU A 215 -6.12 -2.18 19.00
N GLY A 216 -4.88 -1.85 19.34
CA GLY A 216 -4.28 -0.55 19.06
C GLY A 216 -3.45 -0.53 17.77
N LYS A 217 -2.53 0.43 17.71
CA LYS A 217 -1.51 0.54 16.67
C LYS A 217 -0.49 -0.59 16.83
N MET A 218 -0.24 -1.34 15.77
CA MET A 218 0.61 -2.52 15.79
C MET A 218 2.04 -2.17 16.17
N HIS A 219 2.66 -2.99 17.02
CA HIS A 219 4.06 -2.88 17.37
C HIS A 219 4.88 -4.05 16.82
N GLU A 220 4.33 -5.26 16.82
CA GLU A 220 4.97 -6.41 16.18
C GLU A 220 3.93 -7.49 15.87
N ALA A 221 4.25 -8.37 14.92
CA ALA A 221 3.55 -9.62 14.67
C ALA A 221 4.61 -10.67 14.30
N LYS A 222 4.87 -11.63 15.19
CA LYS A 222 6.00 -12.57 15.06
C LYS A 222 5.57 -13.99 15.33
N VAL A 223 6.15 -14.94 14.60
CA VAL A 223 6.06 -16.36 14.96
C VAL A 223 6.83 -16.54 16.27
N LEU A 224 6.19 -17.20 17.24
CA LEU A 224 6.64 -17.35 18.62
C LEU A 224 6.96 -18.81 18.94
N GLY A 225 8.10 -19.00 19.61
CA GLY A 225 8.38 -20.16 20.46
C GLY A 225 8.49 -19.73 21.93
N GLU A 226 7.48 -20.05 22.75
CA GLU A 226 7.50 -19.78 24.18
C GLU A 226 7.48 -21.07 25.02
N ALA A 227 8.27 -21.11 26.08
CA ALA A 227 8.30 -22.20 27.05
C ALA A 227 8.55 -21.64 28.46
N GLY A 228 7.74 -22.07 29.42
CA GLY A 228 7.89 -21.65 30.80
C GLY A 228 7.58 -22.76 31.81
N SER A 229 8.11 -22.56 33.01
CA SER A 229 7.94 -23.44 34.16
C SER A 229 7.70 -22.64 35.44
N ILE A 230 6.75 -23.11 36.24
CA ILE A 230 6.51 -22.63 37.59
C ILE A 230 7.39 -23.37 38.63
N HIS A 231 8.17 -24.35 38.19
CA HIS A 231 9.05 -25.22 38.99
C HIS A 231 10.53 -25.05 38.61
N ASP A 232 11.35 -26.10 38.54
CA ASP A 232 12.82 -25.98 38.51
C ASP A 232 13.40 -25.47 37.17
N GLY A 233 12.54 -25.20 36.17
CA GLY A 233 12.89 -24.68 34.86
C GLY A 233 12.67 -25.69 33.74
N THR A 234 12.44 -25.21 32.53
CA THR A 234 12.18 -26.01 31.33
C THR A 234 13.41 -26.13 30.45
N SER A 235 13.52 -27.23 29.68
CA SER A 235 14.59 -27.45 28.71
C SER A 235 14.06 -28.06 27.40
N GLY A 236 14.69 -27.73 26.28
CA GLY A 236 14.35 -28.31 24.99
C GLY A 236 14.75 -27.42 23.81
N THR A 237 14.37 -27.88 22.63
CA THR A 237 14.53 -27.15 21.38
C THR A 237 13.21 -27.10 20.62
N ALA A 238 12.81 -25.88 20.23
CA ALA A 238 11.74 -25.64 19.27
C ALA A 238 12.37 -25.04 18.01
N ASP A 239 12.37 -25.82 16.94
CA ASP A 239 12.98 -25.43 15.67
C ASP A 239 11.90 -25.04 14.66
N PHE A 240 12.09 -23.88 14.03
CA PHE A 240 11.20 -23.36 13.01
C PHE A 240 11.94 -23.28 11.67
N PRO A 241 12.08 -24.40 10.93
CA PRO A 241 12.77 -24.41 9.64
C PRO A 241 12.02 -23.62 8.55
N TYR A 242 10.80 -23.17 8.84
CA TYR A 242 10.07 -22.19 8.06
C TYR A 242 9.24 -21.34 9.00
N ALA A 243 9.42 -20.02 8.96
CA ALA A 243 8.61 -19.06 9.69
C ALA A 243 8.61 -17.75 8.90
N LYS A 244 7.48 -17.40 8.31
CA LYS A 244 7.33 -16.17 7.53
C LYS A 244 6.07 -15.46 7.95
N VAL A 245 6.22 -14.24 8.45
CA VAL A 245 5.10 -13.32 8.67
C VAL A 245 5.12 -12.33 7.53
N TYR A 246 3.98 -12.18 6.86
CA TYR A 246 3.88 -11.35 5.67
C TYR A 246 2.49 -10.73 5.55
N ILE A 247 2.40 -9.66 4.77
CA ILE A 247 1.15 -8.95 4.48
C ILE A 247 0.73 -9.35 3.06
N LYS A 248 -0.55 -9.66 2.86
CA LYS A 248 -1.20 -9.88 1.56
C LYS A 248 -2.51 -9.07 1.55
N ASP A 249 -3.11 -8.90 0.39
CA ASP A 249 -4.48 -8.40 0.30
C ASP A 249 -5.47 -9.49 0.76
N ALA A 250 -6.57 -9.07 1.39
CA ALA A 250 -7.57 -9.97 1.93
C ALA A 250 -8.18 -10.89 0.86
N PRO A 251 -8.54 -12.15 1.17
CA PRO A 251 -9.31 -12.98 0.26
C PRO A 251 -10.69 -12.34 0.06
N VAL A 252 -11.11 -12.16 -1.18
CA VAL A 252 -12.47 -11.70 -1.52
C VAL A 252 -13.46 -12.78 -1.06
N GLU A 253 -14.24 -12.52 -0.02
CA GLU A 253 -15.34 -13.41 0.36
C GLU A 253 -16.45 -13.30 -0.71
N GLU A 254 -16.72 -14.41 -1.41
CA GLU A 254 -17.85 -14.50 -2.35
C GLU A 254 -19.18 -14.46 -1.57
N VAL A 255 -19.88 -13.33 -1.64
CA VAL A 255 -21.26 -13.20 -1.10
C VAL A 255 -22.26 -13.71 -2.15
N PRO A 256 -23.12 -14.70 -1.86
CA PRO A 256 -24.18 -15.12 -2.76
C PRO A 256 -25.34 -14.12 -2.78
N GLU A 257 -25.78 -13.71 -3.97
CA GLU A 257 -26.89 -12.76 -4.19
C GLU A 257 -28.22 -13.23 -3.57
N PRO A 258 -28.96 -12.36 -2.85
CA PRO A 258 -30.32 -12.62 -2.42
C PRO A 258 -31.35 -12.15 -3.46
N THR A 259 -32.38 -12.96 -3.66
CA THR A 259 -33.54 -12.70 -4.54
C THR A 259 -34.69 -12.13 -3.71
N GLU A 260 -35.22 -10.94 -4.05
CA GLU A 260 -36.40 -10.39 -3.37
C GLU A 260 -37.57 -10.04 -4.32
N THR A 261 -38.77 -10.23 -3.77
CA THR A 261 -40.10 -10.06 -4.37
C THR A 261 -40.88 -8.95 -3.64
N VAL A 262 -41.56 -8.12 -4.44
CA VAL A 262 -42.27 -6.86 -4.11
C VAL A 262 -43.69 -7.06 -3.54
N ALA A 263 -44.15 -6.16 -2.65
CA ALA A 263 -45.53 -5.60 -2.56
C ALA A 263 -45.58 -4.45 -1.52
N GLU A 264 -45.88 -3.18 -1.83
CA GLU A 264 -47.11 -2.47 -2.29
C GLU A 264 -47.83 -1.65 -1.18
N THR A 265 -47.58 -0.32 -1.21
CA THR A 265 -48.42 0.89 -1.02
C THR A 265 -49.43 1.10 0.14
N THR A 266 -49.50 2.33 0.67
CA THR A 266 -50.69 3.24 0.59
C THR A 266 -50.44 4.67 1.15
N GLU A 267 -51.08 5.66 0.50
CA GLU A 267 -50.95 7.14 0.58
C GLU A 267 -51.57 7.83 1.84
N ILE A 268 -51.35 9.16 2.01
CA ILE A 268 -52.39 10.25 2.09
C ILE A 268 -51.80 11.68 2.42
N VAL A 269 -52.00 12.64 1.48
CA VAL A 269 -52.52 14.05 1.55
C VAL A 269 -51.75 15.25 2.22
N GLU A 270 -51.12 16.06 1.34
CA GLU A 270 -51.18 17.54 1.05
C GLU A 270 -51.17 18.73 2.07
N GLN A 271 -50.35 19.76 1.69
CA GLN A 271 -50.55 21.26 1.64
C GLN A 271 -50.04 22.19 2.80
N PRO A 272 -49.71 23.51 2.58
CA PRO A 272 -48.70 24.13 1.69
C PRO A 272 -47.93 25.39 2.27
N THR A 273 -46.99 25.97 1.50
CA THR A 273 -46.45 27.39 1.48
C THR A 273 -45.57 27.88 2.67
N GLU A 274 -44.52 28.70 2.53
CA GLU A 274 -44.28 29.88 1.67
C GLU A 274 -42.77 30.30 1.66
N ALA A 275 -42.33 30.99 0.61
CA ALA A 275 -40.92 31.30 0.26
C ALA A 275 -40.40 32.66 0.78
N VAL A 276 -39.06 32.81 0.94
CA VAL A 276 -38.36 34.12 0.87
C VAL A 276 -36.93 33.97 0.30
N THR A 277 -36.55 34.99 -0.47
CA THR A 277 -35.53 35.20 -1.50
C THR A 277 -34.08 35.51 -1.06
N GLU A 278 -33.15 35.24 -2.01
CA GLU A 278 -31.70 35.51 -2.14
C GLU A 278 -31.14 36.92 -1.82
N ALA A 279 -29.82 36.98 -1.59
CA ALA A 279 -28.92 37.95 -2.27
C ALA A 279 -27.45 37.47 -2.29
N VAL A 280 -26.82 37.52 -3.47
CA VAL A 280 -25.43 37.14 -3.82
C VAL A 280 -24.53 38.40 -3.90
N THR A 281 -23.24 38.28 -3.52
CA THR A 281 -22.17 39.20 -3.96
C THR A 281 -20.84 38.46 -4.22
N GLU A 282 -20.24 38.75 -5.37
CA GLU A 282 -18.99 38.22 -5.95
C GLU A 282 -17.69 38.65 -5.20
N PRO A 283 -16.55 37.93 -5.33
CA PRO A 283 -15.25 38.37 -4.82
C PRO A 283 -14.26 38.87 -5.91
N VAL A 284 -13.27 39.62 -5.44
CA VAL A 284 -12.24 40.38 -6.17
C VAL A 284 -10.87 39.65 -6.09
N GLU A 285 -10.11 39.64 -7.19
CA GLU A 285 -8.75 39.05 -7.35
C GLU A 285 -7.64 39.75 -6.53
N VAL A 286 -6.62 38.99 -6.08
CA VAL A 286 -5.37 39.51 -5.48
C VAL A 286 -4.12 38.78 -6.03
N GLU A 287 -3.09 39.55 -6.39
CA GLU A 287 -1.81 39.08 -6.97
C GLU A 287 -0.79 38.50 -5.97
N GLN A 288 0.05 37.59 -6.48
CA GLN A 288 1.07 36.77 -5.79
C GLN A 288 2.43 37.51 -5.61
N SER A 289 3.07 37.42 -4.43
CA SER A 289 4.37 38.07 -4.15
C SER A 289 5.58 37.10 -4.13
N ASP A 290 6.66 37.47 -4.83
CA ASP A 290 7.93 36.73 -5.01
C ASP A 290 8.78 36.57 -3.72
N PHE A 291 8.70 35.41 -3.06
CA PHE A 291 9.49 35.01 -1.89
C PHE A 291 11.02 34.91 -2.16
N CYS A 292 11.43 34.55 -3.38
CA CYS A 292 12.81 34.17 -3.70
C CYS A 292 13.80 35.34 -3.89
N SER A 293 13.39 36.60 -3.71
CA SER A 293 14.23 37.78 -3.98
C SER A 293 14.61 38.60 -2.75
N ALA A 294 14.30 38.11 -1.54
CA ALA A 294 14.59 38.78 -0.28
C ALA A 294 16.11 38.86 0.01
N LYS A 295 16.65 40.08 0.06
CA LYS A 295 18.08 40.36 0.35
C LYS A 295 18.36 40.69 1.82
N LYS A 296 17.37 40.62 2.71
CA LYS A 296 17.48 41.03 4.12
C LYS A 296 16.70 40.07 5.01
N HIS A 297 17.24 39.77 6.18
CA HIS A 297 16.50 39.15 7.27
C HIS A 297 15.46 40.13 7.81
N THR A 298 14.26 39.63 8.16
CA THR A 298 13.17 40.42 8.72
C THR A 298 12.68 39.80 10.04
N GLY A 299 11.98 40.58 10.87
CA GLY A 299 11.51 40.12 12.17
C GLY A 299 12.52 40.22 13.32
N GLU A 300 12.12 39.70 14.48
CA GLU A 300 12.95 39.64 15.68
C GLU A 300 14.08 38.62 15.51
N SER A 301 15.20 38.80 16.22
CA SER A 301 16.35 37.89 16.08
C SER A 301 16.92 37.43 17.42
N VAL A 302 17.34 36.16 17.50
CA VAL A 302 18.07 35.59 18.63
C VAL A 302 19.43 35.07 18.17
N LYS A 303 20.49 35.43 18.90
CA LYS A 303 21.85 34.96 18.62
C LYS A 303 22.31 33.97 19.68
N GLU A 304 22.68 32.78 19.23
CA GLU A 304 23.24 31.71 20.04
C GLU A 304 24.74 31.57 19.78
N THR A 305 25.50 31.29 20.85
CA THR A 305 26.97 31.13 20.80
C THR A 305 27.44 29.78 21.38
N SER A 306 26.50 28.91 21.69
CA SER A 306 26.73 27.57 22.24
C SER A 306 25.59 26.64 21.83
N ASN A 307 25.78 25.33 21.98
CA ASN A 307 24.80 24.32 21.57
C ASN A 307 23.45 24.56 22.25
N LYS A 308 22.41 24.74 21.45
CA LYS A 308 21.07 25.05 21.92
C LYS A 308 20.03 24.70 20.88
N VAL A 309 18.93 24.15 21.39
CA VAL A 309 17.66 24.04 20.69
C VAL A 309 16.71 25.06 21.33
N GLY A 310 15.99 25.82 20.52
CA GLY A 310 15.09 26.85 21.01
C GLY A 310 14.03 27.24 19.98
N THR A 311 13.22 28.23 20.34
CA THR A 311 12.17 28.80 19.48
C THR A 311 12.30 30.31 19.41
N ILE A 312 11.96 30.90 18.27
CA ILE A 312 11.76 32.34 18.09
C ILE A 312 10.44 32.56 17.32
N GLY A 313 9.44 33.15 17.98
CA GLY A 313 8.06 33.02 17.52
C GLY A 313 7.60 31.56 17.57
N ASP A 314 6.95 31.09 16.50
CA ASP A 314 6.53 29.69 16.34
C ASP A 314 7.56 28.82 15.59
N ILE A 315 8.76 29.36 15.33
CA ILE A 315 9.80 28.68 14.56
C ILE A 315 10.85 28.08 15.48
N GLY A 316 11.01 26.77 15.44
CA GLY A 316 12.08 26.06 16.13
C GLY A 316 13.43 26.18 15.41
N TYR A 317 14.51 26.33 16.18
CA TYR A 317 15.87 26.38 15.67
C TYR A 317 16.82 25.53 16.50
N GLU A 318 17.96 25.20 15.89
CA GLU A 318 19.05 24.50 16.54
C GLU A 318 20.41 25.02 16.09
N LEU A 319 21.27 25.24 17.08
CA LEU A 319 22.71 25.38 16.93
C LEU A 319 23.38 24.21 17.65
N TRP A 320 24.27 23.50 16.97
CA TRP A 320 25.11 22.48 17.59
C TRP A 320 26.52 22.51 17.00
N SER A 321 27.54 22.34 17.84
CA SER A 321 28.91 22.15 17.42
C SER A 321 29.73 21.38 18.45
N ASP A 322 30.71 20.62 17.98
CA ASP A 322 31.61 19.82 18.81
C ASP A 322 32.87 20.57 19.26
N SER A 323 33.19 21.70 18.63
CA SER A 323 34.44 22.45 18.84
C SER A 323 34.41 23.82 18.14
N GLY A 324 35.31 24.73 18.53
CA GLY A 324 35.48 26.03 17.88
C GLY A 324 34.62 27.16 18.45
N ASP A 325 34.84 28.37 17.94
CA ASP A 325 34.09 29.59 18.31
C ASP A 325 32.96 29.77 17.29
N ASN A 326 31.75 29.33 17.63
CA ASN A 326 30.63 29.34 16.69
C ASN A 326 29.43 30.11 17.21
N SER A 327 28.67 30.70 16.30
CA SER A 327 27.44 31.40 16.61
C SER A 327 26.44 31.35 15.47
N ALA A 328 25.16 31.34 15.80
CA ALA A 328 24.06 31.43 14.85
C ALA A 328 23.11 32.54 15.28
N THR A 329 22.57 33.29 14.32
CA THR A 329 21.49 34.25 14.56
C THR A 329 20.26 33.79 13.78
N PHE A 330 19.18 33.49 14.50
CA PHE A 330 17.90 33.03 13.97
C PHE A 330 16.89 34.16 14.02
N TYR A 331 16.03 34.27 13.00
CA TYR A 331 15.04 35.34 12.88
C TYR A 331 13.62 34.76 12.92
N SER A 332 12.66 35.54 13.43
CA SER A 332 11.26 35.14 13.57
C SER A 332 10.53 34.96 12.23
N ASP A 333 11.15 35.35 11.11
CA ASP A 333 10.67 35.07 9.75
C ASP A 333 11.18 33.72 9.20
N GLY A 334 11.90 32.95 10.01
CA GLY A 334 12.44 31.64 9.68
C GLY A 334 13.83 31.68 9.05
N SER A 335 14.30 32.85 8.62
CA SER A 335 15.65 33.01 8.11
C SER A 335 16.69 32.89 9.22
N PHE A 336 17.94 32.56 8.88
CA PHE A 336 19.01 32.44 9.85
C PHE A 336 20.38 32.71 9.22
N SER A 337 21.37 33.00 10.06
CA SER A 337 22.76 33.19 9.66
C SER A 337 23.68 32.43 10.61
N CYS A 338 24.69 31.77 10.05
CA CYS A 338 25.60 30.91 10.80
C CYS A 338 27.04 31.42 10.64
N SER A 339 27.80 31.43 11.73
CA SER A 339 29.20 31.81 11.76
C SER A 339 29.98 30.80 12.58
N PHE A 340 30.97 30.17 11.97
CA PHE A 340 31.77 29.13 12.62
C PHE A 340 33.26 29.44 12.45
N LYS A 341 34.05 29.03 13.44
CA LYS A 341 35.51 29.16 13.42
C LYS A 341 36.15 27.99 14.14
N ASN A 342 36.94 27.22 13.40
CA ASN A 342 37.61 26.01 13.90
C ASN A 342 36.66 24.91 14.40
N ALA A 343 35.42 24.84 13.87
CA ALA A 343 34.53 23.72 14.13
C ALA A 343 34.92 22.49 13.29
N LYS A 344 34.91 21.32 13.91
CA LYS A 344 35.06 20.03 13.20
C LYS A 344 33.71 19.54 12.70
N ASP A 345 32.68 19.66 13.53
CA ASP A 345 31.29 19.41 13.16
C ASP A 345 30.41 20.58 13.66
N TYR A 346 29.53 21.05 12.79
CA TYR A 346 28.76 22.29 12.97
C TYR A 346 27.41 22.21 12.26
N LEU A 347 26.35 22.38 13.03
CA LEU A 347 24.96 22.39 12.59
C LEU A 347 24.30 23.68 13.05
N CYS A 348 23.60 24.34 12.13
CA CYS A 348 22.81 25.53 12.38
C CYS A 348 21.61 25.50 11.44
N ARG A 349 20.40 25.35 12.00
CA ARG A 349 19.16 25.14 11.24
C ARG A 349 17.96 25.81 11.92
N SER A 350 16.96 26.18 11.12
CA SER A 350 15.68 26.79 11.54
C SER A 350 14.54 26.04 10.84
N GLY A 351 13.31 26.12 11.35
CA GLY A 351 12.15 25.40 10.82
C GLY A 351 11.88 24.04 11.48
N LEU A 352 12.37 23.83 12.71
CA LEU A 352 12.04 22.65 13.49
C LEU A 352 10.60 22.76 14.01
N SER A 353 9.76 21.76 13.74
CA SER A 353 8.46 21.63 14.38
C SER A 353 8.65 20.99 15.75
N PHE A 354 8.25 21.71 16.80
CA PHE A 354 8.16 21.19 18.16
C PHE A 354 6.69 21.17 18.56
N ASP A 355 6.16 20.02 18.97
CA ASP A 355 4.90 19.98 19.69
C ASP A 355 5.06 20.83 20.97
N LYS A 356 4.38 21.98 21.04
CA LYS A 356 4.35 22.82 22.24
C LYS A 356 3.88 21.96 23.44
N PRO A 357 4.53 22.01 24.61
CA PRO A 357 3.95 21.45 25.81
C PRO A 357 2.75 22.31 26.22
N THR A 358 1.56 21.71 26.22
CA THR A 358 0.29 22.34 26.57
C THR A 358 0.23 22.60 28.08
N GLU A 359 0.40 23.86 28.50
CA GLU A 359 -0.19 24.34 29.75
C GLU A 359 -1.64 24.76 29.49
N ALA A 360 -2.54 24.31 30.37
CA ALA A 360 -3.96 24.50 30.28
C ALA A 360 -4.37 25.97 30.43
N VAL A 361 -5.07 26.52 29.43
CA VAL A 361 -5.94 27.69 29.61
C VAL A 361 -7.22 27.48 28.81
N THR A 362 -8.33 27.54 29.53
CA THR A 362 -9.71 27.63 29.05
C THR A 362 -9.96 28.95 28.33
N GLU A 363 -10.45 28.94 27.08
CA GLU A 363 -11.49 29.85 26.60
C GLU A 363 -12.03 29.41 25.23
N ALA A 364 -13.34 29.59 25.06
CA ALA A 364 -14.08 29.33 23.83
C ALA A 364 -13.71 30.34 22.75
N VAL A 365 -13.89 29.98 21.47
CA VAL A 365 -14.53 30.79 20.40
C VAL A 365 -14.29 30.15 19.01
N THR A 366 -15.42 29.79 18.38
CA THR A 366 -15.78 29.75 16.94
C THR A 366 -14.96 28.93 15.95
N GLU A 367 -15.65 27.93 15.37
CA GLU A 367 -15.38 27.32 14.07
C GLU A 367 -15.18 28.38 12.99
N ALA A 368 -14.06 28.26 12.27
CA ALA A 368 -13.88 28.82 10.94
C ALA A 368 -13.84 27.65 9.96
N VAL A 369 -14.78 27.68 9.03
CA VAL A 369 -14.93 26.75 7.91
C VAL A 369 -13.66 26.81 7.06
N THR A 370 -12.99 25.66 6.92
CA THR A 370 -11.90 25.48 5.97
C THR A 370 -12.49 25.29 4.57
N GLU A 371 -12.19 26.24 3.68
CA GLU A 371 -12.30 26.07 2.23
C GLU A 371 -11.38 24.92 1.74
N PRO A 372 -11.69 24.29 0.58
CA PRO A 372 -11.07 23.02 0.20
C PRO A 372 -9.58 23.20 -0.10
N VAL A 373 -8.80 22.25 0.43
CA VAL A 373 -7.36 22.14 0.24
C VAL A 373 -7.08 21.76 -1.22
N GLU A 374 -6.43 22.64 -1.97
CA GLU A 374 -5.76 22.27 -3.22
C GLU A 374 -4.66 21.24 -2.92
N VAL A 375 -4.63 20.17 -3.71
CA VAL A 375 -3.71 19.03 -3.57
C VAL A 375 -2.27 19.51 -3.79
N GLU A 376 -1.51 19.66 -2.69
CA GLU A 376 -0.07 19.93 -2.72
C GLU A 376 0.66 18.80 -3.47
N GLN A 377 1.21 19.12 -4.64
CA GLN A 377 2.11 18.22 -5.37
C GLN A 377 3.31 17.85 -4.49
N SER A 378 3.55 16.54 -4.39
CA SER A 378 4.42 15.85 -3.44
C SER A 378 5.89 16.33 -3.37
N ASP A 379 6.39 16.43 -2.13
CA ASP A 379 7.75 16.82 -1.69
C ASP A 379 8.92 16.17 -2.48
N PHE A 380 8.71 14.99 -3.09
CA PHE A 380 9.74 14.28 -3.86
C PHE A 380 10.13 14.96 -5.18
N CYS A 381 9.32 15.84 -5.75
CA CYS A 381 9.70 16.56 -6.97
C CYS A 381 10.87 17.52 -6.76
N SER A 382 11.23 17.82 -5.51
CA SER A 382 12.43 18.57 -5.15
C SER A 382 13.72 17.73 -5.19
N ALA A 383 13.63 16.39 -5.30
CA ALA A 383 14.78 15.48 -5.21
C ALA A 383 15.86 15.78 -6.27
N LYS A 384 17.13 15.85 -5.83
CA LYS A 384 18.29 16.12 -6.71
C LYS A 384 19.40 15.07 -6.59
N LYS A 385 19.22 14.05 -5.76
CA LYS A 385 20.26 13.09 -5.39
C LYS A 385 19.66 11.71 -5.17
N HIS A 386 20.37 10.70 -5.64
CA HIS A 386 20.15 9.31 -5.27
C HIS A 386 20.66 9.05 -3.84
N THR A 387 20.05 8.07 -3.17
CA THR A 387 20.44 7.63 -1.83
C THR A 387 20.52 6.10 -1.77
N GLY A 388 21.09 5.57 -0.70
CA GLY A 388 21.25 4.12 -0.52
C GLY A 388 22.46 3.52 -1.24
N GLU A 389 22.55 2.19 -1.18
CA GLU A 389 23.58 1.44 -1.90
C GLU A 389 23.32 1.50 -3.42
N SER A 390 24.35 1.32 -4.23
CA SER A 390 24.22 1.37 -5.69
C SER A 390 24.94 0.25 -6.38
N VAL A 391 24.36 -0.25 -7.48
CA VAL A 391 24.99 -1.18 -8.41
C VAL A 391 25.01 -0.56 -9.80
N LYS A 392 26.17 -0.63 -10.46
CA LYS A 392 26.32 -0.18 -11.84
C LYS A 392 26.45 -1.38 -12.76
N GLU A 393 25.57 -1.45 -13.74
CA GLU A 393 25.58 -2.45 -14.80
C GLU A 393 26.07 -1.82 -16.10
N THR A 394 26.88 -2.56 -16.85
CA THR A 394 27.42 -2.13 -18.16
C THR A 394 27.13 -3.16 -19.27
N SER A 395 26.22 -4.08 -19.01
CA SER A 395 25.80 -5.14 -19.94
C SER A 395 24.40 -5.62 -19.55
N ASN A 396 23.71 -6.28 -20.48
CA ASN A 396 22.35 -6.77 -20.23
C ASN A 396 22.30 -7.62 -18.96
N LYS A 397 21.45 -7.21 -18.02
CA LYS A 397 21.40 -7.77 -16.68
C LYS A 397 20.03 -7.54 -16.06
N VAL A 398 19.43 -8.64 -15.62
CA VAL A 398 18.36 -8.64 -14.62
C VAL A 398 19.01 -8.82 -13.25
N GLY A 399 18.60 -8.02 -12.27
CA GLY A 399 19.12 -8.10 -10.92
C GLY A 399 18.18 -7.49 -9.88
N THR A 400 18.65 -7.50 -8.64
CA THR A 400 17.99 -6.87 -7.50
C THR A 400 19.02 -6.09 -6.69
N ILE A 401 18.59 -4.97 -6.12
CA ILE A 401 19.36 -4.21 -5.13
C ILE A 401 18.45 -3.92 -3.94
N GLY A 402 18.75 -4.54 -2.79
CA GLY A 402 17.73 -4.74 -1.75
C GLY A 402 16.53 -5.50 -2.33
N ASP A 403 15.32 -4.97 -2.09
CA ASP A 403 14.06 -5.52 -2.59
C ASP A 403 13.64 -4.95 -3.96
N ILE A 404 14.43 -4.05 -4.54
CA ILE A 404 14.10 -3.42 -5.83
C ILE A 404 14.65 -4.26 -6.98
N GLY A 405 13.75 -4.69 -7.86
CA GLY A 405 14.12 -5.34 -9.12
C GLY A 405 14.57 -4.30 -10.16
N TYR A 406 15.67 -4.59 -10.84
CA TYR A 406 16.14 -3.75 -11.93
C TYR A 406 16.47 -4.57 -13.17
N GLU A 407 16.44 -3.90 -14.32
CA GLU A 407 16.96 -4.46 -15.56
C GLU A 407 17.64 -3.39 -16.41
N LEU A 408 18.83 -3.75 -16.89
CA LEU A 408 19.48 -3.12 -18.03
C LEU A 408 19.34 -4.06 -19.22
N TRP A 409 18.81 -3.57 -20.33
CA TRP A 409 18.79 -4.30 -21.59
C TRP A 409 19.12 -3.37 -22.75
N SER A 410 19.89 -3.88 -23.71
CA SER A 410 20.15 -3.20 -24.99
C SER A 410 20.54 -4.19 -26.07
N ASP A 411 20.26 -3.87 -27.32
CA ASP A 411 20.64 -4.70 -28.47
C ASP A 411 22.06 -4.41 -29.00
N SER A 412 22.59 -3.24 -28.69
CA SER A 412 23.84 -2.69 -29.22
C SER A 412 24.27 -1.45 -28.44
N GLY A 413 25.51 -1.00 -28.66
CA GLY A 413 26.04 0.22 -28.04
C GLY A 413 26.92 -0.03 -26.81
N ASP A 414 27.45 1.06 -26.25
CA ASP A 414 28.26 1.11 -25.03
C ASP A 414 27.42 1.75 -23.92
N ASN A 415 26.71 0.89 -23.18
CA ASN A 415 25.60 1.30 -22.34
C ASN A 415 25.86 0.99 -20.87
N SER A 416 25.26 1.76 -19.99
CA SER A 416 25.23 1.47 -18.57
C SER A 416 23.98 2.00 -17.89
N ALA A 417 23.67 1.43 -16.73
CA ALA A 417 22.70 1.97 -15.80
C ALA A 417 23.25 1.82 -14.38
N THR A 418 22.97 2.80 -13.51
CA THR A 418 23.26 2.71 -12.08
C THR A 418 21.95 2.69 -11.32
N PHE A 419 21.70 1.62 -10.58
CA PHE A 419 20.48 1.41 -9.79
C PHE A 419 20.79 1.56 -8.31
N TYR A 420 19.90 2.20 -7.56
CA TYR A 420 20.07 2.48 -6.15
C TYR A 420 19.03 1.74 -5.30
N SER A 421 19.38 1.40 -4.06
CA SER A 421 18.51 0.68 -3.14
C SER A 421 17.29 1.50 -2.67
N ASP A 422 17.25 2.80 -2.98
CA ASP A 422 16.08 3.66 -2.74
C ASP A 422 15.07 3.67 -3.91
N GLY A 423 15.34 2.90 -4.97
CA GLY A 423 14.54 2.77 -6.18
C GLY A 423 14.99 3.66 -7.34
N SER A 424 15.66 4.77 -7.03
CA SER A 424 16.16 5.74 -8.02
C SER A 424 17.22 5.10 -8.93
N PHE A 425 17.41 5.65 -10.13
CA PHE A 425 18.38 5.10 -11.08
C PHE A 425 18.85 6.15 -12.09
N SER A 426 19.94 5.85 -12.78
CA SER A 426 20.48 6.70 -13.86
C SER A 426 20.84 5.85 -15.06
N CYS A 427 20.62 6.40 -16.24
CA CYS A 427 20.75 5.71 -17.52
C CYS A 427 21.77 6.44 -18.40
N SER A 428 22.65 5.68 -19.02
CA SER A 428 23.64 6.18 -19.97
C SER A 428 23.72 5.25 -21.15
N PHE A 429 23.37 5.73 -22.32
CA PHE A 429 23.36 4.97 -23.57
C PHE A 429 24.21 5.67 -24.62
N LYS A 430 24.91 4.88 -25.43
CA LYS A 430 25.79 5.41 -26.47
C LYS A 430 25.80 4.50 -27.67
N ASN A 431 25.37 5.06 -28.81
CA ASN A 431 25.19 4.36 -30.08
C ASN A 431 24.32 3.09 -29.91
N ALA A 432 23.28 3.15 -29.08
CA ALA A 432 22.34 2.05 -28.88
C ALA A 432 21.23 2.13 -29.94
N LYS A 433 20.82 1.02 -30.55
CA LYS A 433 19.63 1.01 -31.41
C LYS A 433 18.35 0.84 -30.62
N ASP A 434 18.40 0.03 -29.58
CA ASP A 434 17.34 -0.09 -28.59
C ASP A 434 17.96 -0.27 -27.20
N TYR A 435 17.56 0.57 -26.26
CA TYR A 435 18.10 0.64 -24.90
C TYR A 435 16.98 0.84 -23.90
N LEU A 436 16.97 -0.01 -22.87
CA LEU A 436 16.04 0.04 -21.76
C LEU A 436 16.82 -0.02 -20.43
N CYS A 437 16.53 0.94 -19.55
CA CYS A 437 16.90 0.90 -18.14
C CYS A 437 15.62 1.02 -17.32
N ARG A 438 15.41 0.11 -16.36
CA ARG A 438 14.18 0.12 -15.57
C ARG A 438 14.36 -0.40 -14.16
N SER A 439 13.60 0.16 -13.23
CA SER A 439 13.66 -0.11 -11.79
C SER A 439 12.25 -0.14 -11.19
N GLY A 440 11.97 -1.10 -10.31
CA GLY A 440 10.68 -1.22 -9.64
C GLY A 440 10.32 -2.65 -9.24
N LEU A 441 9.04 -2.98 -9.32
CA LEU A 441 8.51 -4.27 -8.88
C LEU A 441 8.77 -5.38 -9.91
N SER A 442 9.13 -6.56 -9.39
CA SER A 442 9.22 -7.81 -10.13
C SER A 442 8.29 -8.82 -9.48
N PHE A 443 7.48 -9.49 -10.30
CA PHE A 443 6.48 -10.45 -9.88
C PHE A 443 6.74 -11.83 -10.51
N ASP A 444 6.15 -12.86 -9.93
CA ASP A 444 6.34 -14.26 -10.34
C ASP A 444 5.35 -14.72 -11.43
N SER A 445 4.54 -13.81 -11.98
CA SER A 445 3.50 -14.13 -12.98
C SER A 445 2.43 -15.11 -12.49
N THR A 446 2.09 -15.06 -11.20
CA THR A 446 1.01 -15.89 -10.63
C THR A 446 -0.32 -15.15 -10.46
N LYS A 447 -0.28 -13.83 -10.29
CA LYS A 447 -1.42 -12.97 -9.97
C LYS A 447 -1.64 -11.87 -11.01
N THR A 448 -2.89 -11.56 -11.31
CA THR A 448 -3.32 -10.37 -12.06
C THR A 448 -3.11 -9.09 -11.25
N HIS A 449 -3.20 -7.93 -11.89
CA HIS A 449 -3.08 -6.64 -11.18
C HIS A 449 -4.16 -6.48 -10.09
N LYS A 450 -5.40 -6.94 -10.35
CA LYS A 450 -6.49 -6.96 -9.36
C LYS A 450 -6.17 -7.80 -8.12
N GLU A 451 -5.45 -8.89 -8.28
CA GLU A 451 -5.03 -9.78 -7.18
C GLU A 451 -3.76 -9.31 -6.45
N ILE A 452 -3.06 -8.30 -7.00
CA ILE A 452 -1.84 -7.70 -6.47
C ILE A 452 -2.13 -6.43 -5.65
N GLY A 453 -3.23 -5.75 -5.94
CA GLY A 453 -3.60 -4.48 -5.31
C GLY A 453 -3.31 -3.28 -6.21
N HIS A 454 -3.61 -2.08 -5.71
CA HIS A 454 -3.51 -0.84 -6.48
C HIS A 454 -2.06 -0.39 -6.60
N ILE A 455 -1.59 -0.18 -7.83
CA ILE A 455 -0.18 0.05 -8.11
C ILE A 455 0.04 1.51 -8.47
N TYR A 456 1.03 2.13 -7.84
CA TYR A 456 1.47 3.49 -8.06
C TYR A 456 2.93 3.54 -8.46
N ALA A 457 3.31 4.61 -9.14
CA ALA A 457 4.71 4.94 -9.31
C ALA A 457 4.98 6.45 -9.18
N ASP A 458 5.82 6.80 -8.22
CA ASP A 458 6.40 8.13 -8.13
C ASP A 458 7.67 8.19 -8.97
N PHE A 459 7.78 9.17 -9.84
CA PHE A 459 9.01 9.39 -10.59
C PHE A 459 9.36 10.86 -10.74
N LYS A 460 10.66 11.10 -10.90
CA LYS A 460 11.21 12.36 -11.38
C LYS A 460 12.23 12.06 -12.46
N LEU A 461 12.17 12.78 -13.57
CA LEU A 461 13.06 12.66 -14.72
C LEU A 461 13.89 13.93 -14.88
N VAL A 462 15.19 13.76 -15.15
CA VAL A 462 16.11 14.81 -15.57
C VAL A 462 16.84 14.36 -16.84
N LYS A 463 16.58 15.03 -17.96
CA LYS A 463 17.16 14.70 -19.27
C LYS A 463 18.49 15.42 -19.48
N GLN A 464 19.51 14.74 -19.97
CA GLN A 464 20.84 15.32 -20.23
C GLN A 464 21.47 14.76 -21.52
N ASP A 465 22.01 15.66 -22.34
CA ASP A 465 22.83 15.34 -23.52
C ASP A 465 22.19 14.37 -24.55
N ILE A 466 20.87 14.45 -24.74
CA ILE A 466 20.10 13.58 -25.63
C ILE A 466 20.39 13.87 -27.12
N LYS A 467 20.70 12.82 -27.89
CA LYS A 467 21.02 12.90 -29.33
C LYS A 467 20.46 11.70 -30.11
N ASP A 468 19.99 11.96 -31.31
CA ASP A 468 19.64 10.95 -32.31
C ASP A 468 18.65 9.88 -31.78
N VAL A 469 17.66 10.31 -30.98
CA VAL A 469 16.57 9.46 -30.47
C VAL A 469 15.38 9.54 -31.44
N ASP A 470 15.10 8.45 -32.14
CA ASP A 470 13.94 8.37 -33.05
C ASP A 470 12.64 8.04 -32.29
N TYR A 471 12.73 7.16 -31.29
CA TYR A 471 11.63 6.80 -30.39
C TYR A 471 12.10 6.66 -28.94
N SER A 472 11.19 6.94 -28.01
CA SER A 472 11.47 6.84 -26.58
C SER A 472 10.18 6.76 -25.78
N TYR A 473 10.22 6.00 -24.69
CA TYR A 473 9.14 5.89 -23.73
C TYR A 473 9.72 6.10 -22.32
N ILE A 474 9.19 7.10 -21.60
CA ILE A 474 9.50 7.33 -20.19
C ILE A 474 8.19 7.28 -19.41
N GLY A 475 8.18 6.49 -18.34
CA GLY A 475 7.01 6.27 -17.51
C GLY A 475 7.04 4.86 -16.95
N ILE A 476 5.99 4.08 -17.13
CA ILE A 476 5.85 2.72 -16.58
C ILE A 476 5.88 1.67 -17.68
N TYR A 477 6.58 0.58 -17.39
CA TYR A 477 6.75 -0.56 -18.26
C TYR A 477 6.51 -1.85 -17.52
N GLY A 478 5.96 -2.84 -18.22
CA GLY A 478 6.14 -4.21 -17.81
C GLY A 478 5.52 -5.23 -18.72
N TRP A 479 5.39 -6.42 -18.18
CA TRP A 479 4.82 -7.56 -18.87
C TRP A 479 3.75 -8.25 -18.04
N THR A 480 2.83 -8.92 -18.73
CA THR A 480 1.97 -9.94 -18.16
C THR A 480 2.11 -11.26 -18.88
N ARG A 481 1.73 -12.36 -18.23
CA ARG A 481 1.57 -13.69 -18.84
C ARG A 481 0.10 -14.11 -18.77
N GLU A 482 -0.35 -14.86 -19.77
CA GLU A 482 -1.72 -15.39 -19.82
C GLU A 482 -2.82 -14.29 -19.70
N PRO A 483 -2.91 -13.34 -20.65
CA PRO A 483 -2.18 -13.24 -21.92
C PRO A 483 -0.77 -12.63 -21.81
N LEU A 484 0.08 -12.97 -22.79
CA LEU A 484 1.39 -12.35 -22.96
C LEU A 484 1.22 -10.94 -23.54
N VAL A 485 1.48 -9.94 -22.71
CA VAL A 485 1.32 -8.52 -23.04
C VAL A 485 2.55 -7.76 -22.57
N GLU A 486 3.08 -6.89 -23.41
CA GLU A 486 4.03 -5.85 -23.03
C GLU A 486 3.26 -4.54 -22.90
N TYR A 487 3.39 -3.81 -21.80
CA TYR A 487 2.57 -2.61 -21.59
C TYR A 487 3.41 -1.39 -21.23
N TYR A 488 2.90 -0.22 -21.62
CA TYR A 488 3.54 1.07 -21.44
C TYR A 488 2.54 2.14 -20.98
N VAL A 489 2.87 2.84 -19.91
CA VAL A 489 2.26 4.13 -19.55
C VAL A 489 3.33 5.19 -19.77
N VAL A 490 3.14 6.05 -20.77
CA VAL A 490 4.17 6.96 -21.27
C VAL A 490 3.83 8.39 -20.88
N ASP A 491 4.50 8.88 -19.84
CA ASP A 491 4.35 10.23 -19.31
C ASP A 491 5.34 11.22 -19.93
N ASN A 492 6.45 10.72 -20.48
CA ASN A 492 7.46 11.55 -21.14
C ASN A 492 8.23 10.75 -22.20
N TRP A 493 9.14 11.43 -22.90
CA TRP A 493 9.95 10.84 -23.97
C TRP A 493 11.24 11.64 -24.17
N LEU A 494 12.31 10.97 -24.61
CA LEU A 494 13.60 11.58 -24.95
C LEU A 494 13.67 11.99 -26.43
N SER A 495 12.78 11.46 -27.28
CA SER A 495 12.67 11.83 -28.69
C SER A 495 12.24 13.29 -28.85
N GLN A 496 12.48 13.85 -30.04
CA GLN A 496 12.04 15.21 -30.36
C GLN A 496 10.51 15.33 -30.36
N TYR A 497 9.81 14.25 -30.70
CA TYR A 497 8.36 14.21 -30.82
C TYR A 497 7.75 13.22 -29.85
N ARG A 498 6.56 13.58 -29.36
CA ARG A 498 5.67 12.69 -28.61
C ARG A 498 5.41 11.41 -29.42
N PRO A 499 5.47 10.22 -28.80
CA PRO A 499 5.01 9.00 -29.44
C PRO A 499 3.57 9.15 -29.95
N GLY A 500 3.35 8.79 -31.22
CA GLY A 500 2.10 9.06 -31.93
C GLY A 500 1.48 7.79 -32.50
N ASP A 501 0.64 7.93 -33.53
CA ASP A 501 -0.13 6.81 -34.09
C ASP A 501 0.72 5.65 -34.65
N TRP A 502 2.03 5.83 -34.78
CA TRP A 502 2.96 4.79 -35.22
C TRP A 502 3.26 3.72 -34.16
N VAL A 503 2.92 3.94 -32.88
CA VAL A 503 3.20 2.97 -31.79
C VAL A 503 2.32 1.73 -31.85
N GLY A 504 1.14 1.82 -32.47
CA GLY A 504 0.16 0.74 -32.47
C GLY A 504 -0.67 0.70 -33.74
N ASN A 505 -1.11 -0.50 -34.11
CA ASN A 505 -1.96 -0.70 -35.27
C ASN A 505 -3.44 -0.37 -35.00
N LYS A 506 -3.82 -0.12 -33.74
CA LYS A 506 -5.17 0.29 -33.33
C LYS A 506 -5.10 1.44 -32.33
N LYS A 507 -5.80 2.53 -32.62
CA LYS A 507 -6.00 3.69 -31.75
C LYS A 507 -7.41 3.64 -31.16
N TYR A 508 -7.53 3.70 -29.85
CA TYR A 508 -8.81 3.64 -29.15
C TYR A 508 -9.43 5.02 -28.95
N GLY A 509 -8.61 6.04 -28.75
CA GLY A 509 -9.08 7.40 -28.51
C GLY A 509 -8.26 8.09 -27.43
N ASP A 510 -8.73 9.27 -27.04
CA ASP A 510 -8.22 10.05 -25.93
C ASP A 510 -9.15 9.85 -24.73
N PHE A 511 -8.58 9.65 -23.55
CA PHE A 511 -9.30 9.36 -22.32
C PHE A 511 -8.66 10.09 -21.15
N GLU A 512 -9.47 10.54 -20.20
CA GLU A 512 -9.00 10.99 -18.90
C GLU A 512 -8.63 9.77 -18.04
N ILE A 513 -7.38 9.71 -17.59
CA ILE A 513 -6.83 8.66 -16.74
C ILE A 513 -5.82 9.33 -15.81
N ASP A 514 -5.82 9.02 -14.50
CA ASP A 514 -4.90 9.65 -13.53
C ASP A 514 -4.96 11.20 -13.59
N GLY A 515 -6.17 11.75 -13.72
CA GLY A 515 -6.42 13.19 -13.79
C GLY A 515 -5.79 13.91 -15.00
N ALA A 516 -5.43 13.19 -16.06
CA ALA A 516 -4.87 13.80 -17.28
C ALA A 516 -5.32 13.07 -18.56
N GLU A 517 -5.21 13.74 -19.71
CA GLU A 517 -5.55 13.13 -20.99
C GLU A 517 -4.42 12.21 -21.51
N TYR A 518 -4.79 10.96 -21.82
CA TYR A 518 -3.94 9.95 -22.45
C TYR A 518 -4.57 9.45 -23.74
N THR A 519 -3.74 9.23 -24.77
CA THR A 519 -4.17 8.50 -25.98
C THR A 519 -3.85 7.02 -25.82
N VAL A 520 -4.85 6.16 -25.96
CA VAL A 520 -4.69 4.70 -25.80
C VAL A 520 -4.51 4.00 -27.15
N TYR A 521 -3.50 3.12 -27.24
CA TYR A 521 -3.19 2.32 -28.41
C TYR A 521 -3.00 0.83 -28.06
N GLU A 522 -3.27 -0.02 -29.05
CA GLU A 522 -2.93 -1.43 -29.04
C GLU A 522 -2.03 -1.73 -30.25
N ASN A 523 -1.06 -2.61 -30.06
CA ASN A 523 -0.28 -3.22 -31.13
C ASN A 523 -0.26 -4.75 -31.02
N THR A 524 0.15 -5.40 -32.10
CA THR A 524 0.56 -6.81 -32.09
C THR A 524 1.98 -6.90 -32.65
N ARG A 525 2.92 -7.38 -31.82
CA ARG A 525 4.34 -7.47 -32.16
C ARG A 525 4.80 -8.92 -32.15
N THR A 526 5.74 -9.25 -33.03
CA THR A 526 6.52 -10.49 -32.97
C THR A 526 7.98 -10.11 -32.77
N GLY A 527 8.60 -10.61 -31.71
CA GLY A 527 9.97 -10.23 -31.34
C GLY A 527 10.46 -10.93 -30.07
N PRO A 528 11.58 -10.44 -29.49
CA PRO A 528 12.02 -10.86 -28.17
C PRO A 528 10.95 -10.56 -27.11
N SER A 529 10.77 -11.48 -26.15
CA SER A 529 9.89 -11.31 -25.01
C SER A 529 10.40 -12.07 -23.79
N ILE A 530 9.70 -11.93 -22.67
CA ILE A 530 9.95 -12.68 -21.43
C ILE A 530 9.72 -14.20 -21.56
N ASP A 531 9.14 -14.66 -22.67
CA ASP A 531 8.90 -16.08 -22.97
C ASP A 531 9.78 -16.61 -24.12
N GLY A 532 10.74 -15.80 -24.56
CA GLY A 532 11.76 -16.18 -25.54
C GLY A 532 11.80 -15.31 -26.78
N ASP A 533 12.67 -15.70 -27.71
CA ASP A 533 12.85 -14.97 -28.97
C ASP A 533 11.78 -15.35 -29.99
N ASN A 534 11.24 -14.35 -30.69
CA ASN A 534 10.27 -14.51 -31.79
C ASN A 534 8.90 -15.04 -31.34
N VAL A 535 8.40 -14.52 -30.21
CA VAL A 535 7.04 -14.77 -29.71
C VAL A 535 6.12 -13.64 -30.19
N THR A 536 4.86 -13.95 -30.51
CA THR A 536 3.84 -12.95 -30.83
C THR A 536 3.07 -12.58 -29.56
N PHE A 537 3.02 -11.29 -29.26
CA PHE A 537 2.37 -10.73 -28.08
C PHE A 537 1.64 -9.42 -28.40
N LYS A 538 0.76 -9.01 -27.50
CA LYS A 538 0.10 -7.71 -27.56
C LYS A 538 0.98 -6.64 -26.92
N GLN A 539 0.86 -5.42 -27.41
CA GLN A 539 1.39 -4.27 -26.71
C GLN A 539 0.27 -3.28 -26.40
N TYR A 540 0.21 -2.78 -25.17
CA TYR A 540 -0.76 -1.76 -24.75
C TYR A 540 -0.02 -0.47 -24.38
N PHE A 541 -0.56 0.66 -24.83
CA PHE A 541 0.03 1.97 -24.58
C PHE A 541 -1.02 2.94 -24.07
N SER A 542 -0.71 3.66 -23.00
CA SER A 542 -1.32 4.93 -22.63
C SER A 542 -0.26 6.01 -22.84
N ILE A 543 -0.47 6.97 -23.74
CA ILE A 543 0.51 8.03 -23.99
C ILE A 543 -0.07 9.37 -23.55
N ARG A 544 0.53 10.01 -22.55
CA ARG A 544 0.08 11.29 -22.00
C ARG A 544 0.13 12.37 -23.08
N LYS A 545 -0.91 13.20 -23.20
CA LYS A 545 -0.97 14.30 -24.19
C LYS A 545 0.12 15.35 -23.92
N GLU A 546 0.26 15.71 -22.66
CA GLU A 546 1.25 16.68 -22.18
C GLU A 546 2.30 15.98 -21.33
N ALA A 547 3.57 16.25 -21.60
CA ALA A 547 4.66 15.57 -20.92
C ALA A 547 4.71 15.92 -19.42
N ARG A 548 4.88 14.90 -18.57
CA ARG A 548 5.12 15.03 -17.12
C ARG A 548 6.54 14.58 -16.82
N ASP A 549 7.36 15.43 -16.22
CA ASP A 549 8.73 15.11 -15.81
C ASP A 549 8.85 14.78 -14.32
N CYS A 550 7.83 15.09 -13.53
CA CYS A 550 7.72 14.64 -12.15
C CYS A 550 6.25 14.43 -11.75
N GLY A 551 5.99 13.37 -10.98
CA GLY A 551 4.70 13.13 -10.35
C GLY A 551 4.47 11.66 -10.03
N THR A 552 3.27 11.38 -9.55
CA THR A 552 2.77 10.03 -9.30
C THR A 552 1.93 9.57 -10.48
N ILE A 553 2.21 8.39 -11.01
CA ILE A 553 1.39 7.67 -11.99
C ILE A 553 0.51 6.68 -11.21
N ASP A 554 -0.81 6.82 -11.30
CA ASP A 554 -1.74 5.74 -10.94
C ASP A 554 -1.74 4.67 -12.03
N ILE A 555 -0.96 3.60 -11.82
CA ILE A 555 -0.78 2.55 -12.81
C ILE A 555 -2.06 1.74 -12.99
N THR A 556 -2.76 1.45 -11.89
CA THR A 556 -3.99 0.65 -11.92
C THR A 556 -5.11 1.38 -12.66
N ALA A 557 -5.22 2.71 -12.56
CA ALA A 557 -6.19 3.48 -13.36
C ALA A 557 -6.01 3.26 -14.88
N HIS A 558 -4.76 3.13 -15.35
CA HIS A 558 -4.50 2.76 -16.76
C HIS A 558 -4.91 1.33 -17.07
N PHE A 559 -4.65 0.39 -16.16
CA PHE A 559 -5.03 -1.01 -16.33
C PHE A 559 -6.54 -1.20 -16.41
N GLU A 560 -7.29 -0.52 -15.54
CA GLU A 560 -8.75 -0.51 -15.54
C GLU A 560 -9.29 0.08 -16.83
N LYS A 561 -8.75 1.23 -17.26
CA LYS A 561 -9.16 1.83 -18.54
C LYS A 561 -8.89 0.90 -19.72
N TRP A 562 -7.76 0.20 -19.73
CA TRP A 562 -7.47 -0.78 -20.77
C TRP A 562 -8.48 -1.92 -20.76
N GLU A 563 -8.82 -2.46 -19.60
CA GLU A 563 -9.82 -3.53 -19.49
C GLU A 563 -11.22 -3.09 -19.93
N GLU A 564 -11.65 -1.86 -19.63
CA GLU A 564 -12.90 -1.27 -20.16
C GLU A 564 -12.93 -1.27 -21.69
N LEU A 565 -11.78 -1.06 -22.32
CA LEU A 565 -11.60 -1.07 -23.77
C LEU A 565 -11.40 -2.48 -24.36
N GLY A 566 -11.49 -3.52 -23.51
CA GLY A 566 -11.29 -4.92 -23.87
C GLY A 566 -9.83 -5.34 -24.04
N LEU A 567 -8.89 -4.56 -23.51
CA LEU A 567 -7.45 -4.85 -23.50
C LEU A 567 -7.07 -5.60 -22.23
N THR A 568 -7.34 -6.91 -22.21
CA THR A 568 -7.14 -7.76 -21.03
C THR A 568 -5.66 -7.92 -20.68
N LEU A 569 -5.28 -7.56 -19.45
CA LEU A 569 -3.99 -7.87 -18.86
C LEU A 569 -4.00 -9.26 -18.22
N GLY A 570 -2.84 -9.93 -18.26
CA GLY A 570 -2.64 -11.23 -17.62
C GLY A 570 -2.10 -11.13 -16.20
N LYS A 571 -1.44 -12.21 -15.78
CA LYS A 571 -0.68 -12.28 -14.53
C LYS A 571 0.58 -11.44 -14.63
N MET A 572 0.76 -10.50 -13.71
CA MET A 572 1.83 -9.50 -13.73
C MET A 572 3.20 -10.17 -13.62
N HIS A 573 4.12 -9.80 -14.50
CA HIS A 573 5.53 -10.19 -14.44
C HIS A 573 6.39 -9.08 -13.85
N GLU A 574 6.12 -7.82 -14.18
CA GLU A 574 6.82 -6.67 -13.62
C GLU A 574 5.97 -5.40 -13.77
N ALA A 575 6.29 -4.38 -12.96
CA ALA A 575 5.86 -3.01 -13.11
C ALA A 575 7.03 -2.10 -12.68
N LYS A 576 7.64 -1.39 -13.63
CA LYS A 576 8.88 -0.63 -13.40
C LYS A 576 8.80 0.76 -14.01
N VAL A 577 9.42 1.73 -13.35
CA VAL A 577 9.77 3.01 -13.98
C VAL A 577 10.79 2.71 -15.07
N LEU A 578 10.56 3.22 -16.27
CA LEU A 578 11.31 2.95 -17.49
C LEU A 578 11.96 4.21 -18.04
N GLY A 579 13.21 4.09 -18.46
CA GLY A 579 13.80 4.91 -19.50
C GLY A 579 14.13 4.08 -20.74
N GLU A 580 13.40 4.30 -21.84
CA GLU A 580 13.69 3.68 -23.15
C GLU A 580 14.09 4.72 -24.18
N ALA A 581 15.12 4.39 -24.97
CA ALA A 581 15.57 5.21 -26.08
C ALA A 581 16.04 4.32 -27.23
N GLY A 582 15.59 4.62 -28.44
CA GLY A 582 16.00 3.87 -29.61
C GLY A 582 16.10 4.69 -30.88
N SER A 583 16.78 4.09 -31.85
CA SER A 583 16.95 4.62 -33.21
C SER A 583 16.77 3.52 -34.24
N ILE A 584 16.12 3.87 -35.35
CA ILE A 584 16.02 3.01 -36.54
C ILE A 584 17.23 3.17 -37.48
N HIS A 585 18.23 3.98 -37.09
CA HIS A 585 19.42 4.34 -37.86
C HIS A 585 20.73 3.92 -37.15
N ASP A 586 21.67 4.85 -37.00
CA ASP A 586 23.06 4.62 -36.56
C ASP A 586 23.21 4.47 -35.04
N GLY A 587 22.12 4.65 -34.29
CA GLY A 587 22.06 4.52 -32.83
C GLY A 587 21.90 5.85 -32.10
N THR A 588 21.31 5.80 -30.92
CA THR A 588 21.05 6.93 -30.05
C THR A 588 22.10 7.07 -28.94
N SER A 589 22.32 8.29 -28.44
CA SER A 589 23.21 8.57 -27.31
C SER A 589 22.61 9.59 -26.36
N GLY A 590 22.86 9.44 -25.07
CA GLY A 590 22.39 10.39 -24.07
C GLY A 590 22.37 9.82 -22.66
N THR A 591 21.86 10.64 -21.75
CA THR A 591 21.67 10.28 -20.35
C THR A 591 20.29 10.70 -19.86
N ALA A 592 19.64 9.82 -19.13
CA ALA A 592 18.39 10.10 -18.43
C ALA A 592 18.58 9.75 -16.97
N ASP A 593 18.35 10.73 -16.10
CA ASP A 593 18.52 10.57 -14.66
C ASP A 593 17.15 10.53 -13.99
N PHE A 594 16.95 9.55 -13.12
CA PHE A 594 15.75 9.37 -12.33
C PHE A 594 16.12 9.51 -10.85
N PRO A 595 16.29 10.76 -10.34
CA PRO A 595 16.64 11.00 -8.93
C PRO A 595 15.55 10.56 -7.96
N TYR A 596 14.36 10.23 -8.47
CA TYR A 596 13.31 9.57 -7.72
C TYR A 596 12.59 8.59 -8.66
N ALA A 597 12.46 7.33 -8.23
CA ALA A 597 11.68 6.31 -8.93
C ALA A 597 11.26 5.24 -7.92
N LYS A 598 9.98 5.21 -7.57
CA LYS A 598 9.44 4.23 -6.63
C LYS A 598 8.14 3.68 -7.16
N VAL A 599 8.12 2.39 -7.43
CA VAL A 599 6.89 1.65 -7.74
C VAL A 599 6.46 0.96 -6.46
N TYR A 600 5.22 1.17 -6.06
CA TYR A 600 4.70 0.63 -4.81
C TYR A 600 3.24 0.23 -4.96
N ILE A 601 2.84 -0.72 -4.14
CA ILE A 601 1.45 -1.12 -3.98
C ILE A 601 0.93 -0.38 -2.76
N LYS A 602 -0.21 0.25 -2.89
CA LYS A 602 -0.96 0.85 -1.79
C LYS A 602 -2.40 0.39 -1.95
N ASP A 603 -3.17 0.37 -0.87
CA ASP A 603 -4.62 0.48 -1.06
C ASP A 603 -4.85 1.69 -1.96
N ALA A 604 -5.77 1.56 -2.92
CA ALA A 604 -6.25 2.73 -3.65
C ALA A 604 -6.43 3.86 -2.61
N PRO A 605 -6.05 5.12 -2.89
CA PRO A 605 -6.73 6.22 -2.27
C PRO A 605 -8.17 5.78 -2.25
N VAL A 606 -8.78 5.75 -1.07
CA VAL A 606 -10.21 5.79 -1.01
C VAL A 606 -10.47 7.02 -1.86
N GLU A 607 -10.84 6.82 -3.13
CA GLU A 607 -11.46 7.89 -3.86
C GLU A 607 -12.47 8.33 -2.84
N GLU A 608 -12.48 9.62 -2.54
CA GLU A 608 -13.78 10.17 -2.28
C GLU A 608 -14.59 9.79 -3.53
N VAL A 609 -15.19 8.59 -3.53
CA VAL A 609 -16.62 8.52 -3.50
C VAL A 609 -16.99 9.71 -2.62
N LYS A 610 -17.25 10.83 -3.30
CA LYS A 610 -18.57 11.41 -3.25
C LYS A 610 -19.55 10.25 -3.31
N GLU A 611 -19.62 9.47 -2.22
CA GLU A 611 -20.81 8.77 -1.84
C GLU A 611 -21.78 9.91 -1.79
N GLU A 612 -22.69 9.82 -2.75
CA GLU A 612 -23.72 10.76 -3.10
C GLU A 612 -24.59 10.97 -1.85
N SER A 613 -24.05 11.69 -0.89
CA SER A 613 -24.63 11.90 0.42
C SER A 613 -25.67 12.99 0.25
N CYS A 614 -26.89 12.61 0.58
CA CYS A 614 -27.97 13.51 0.88
C CYS A 614 -27.59 14.43 2.05
N SER A 615 -28.47 15.37 2.38
CA SER A 615 -28.15 16.43 3.34
C SER A 615 -27.48 15.92 4.63
N PRO A 616 -26.33 16.50 5.03
CA PRO A 616 -25.65 16.19 6.28
C PRO A 616 -26.53 16.38 7.52
N LYS A 617 -27.52 17.29 7.47
CA LYS A 617 -28.46 17.50 8.58
C LYS A 617 -29.45 16.36 8.74
N ILE A 618 -29.85 15.73 7.64
CA ILE A 618 -30.70 14.53 7.64
C ILE A 618 -29.90 13.34 8.18
N LEU A 619 -28.66 13.18 7.71
CA LEU A 619 -27.75 12.13 8.19
C LEU A 619 -27.42 12.27 9.68
N ALA A 620 -27.21 13.49 10.18
CA ALA A 620 -26.96 13.77 11.60
C ALA A 620 -28.13 13.40 12.53
N GLN A 621 -29.34 13.32 11.97
CA GLN A 621 -30.54 12.87 12.68
C GLN A 621 -30.71 11.33 12.66
N GLY A 622 -29.82 10.61 11.98
CA GLY A 622 -29.79 9.15 11.91
C GLY A 622 -30.58 8.54 10.75
N TYR A 623 -31.02 9.35 9.79
CA TYR A 623 -31.70 8.87 8.58
C TYR A 623 -30.69 8.55 7.47
N SER A 624 -30.99 7.54 6.66
CA SER A 624 -30.17 7.14 5.51
C SER A 624 -30.46 8.03 4.29
N CYS A 625 -29.63 7.94 3.25
CA CYS A 625 -29.94 8.57 1.96
C CYS A 625 -30.81 7.68 1.11
N CYS A 626 -31.70 8.28 0.32
CA CYS A 626 -32.59 7.54 -0.54
C CYS A 626 -31.83 6.98 -1.76
N PRO A 627 -32.25 5.82 -2.29
CA PRO A 627 -31.73 5.26 -3.54
C PRO A 627 -31.94 6.20 -4.74
N LYS A 628 -31.22 5.93 -5.85
CA LYS A 628 -31.32 6.70 -7.11
C LYS A 628 -32.77 6.81 -7.59
N GLY A 629 -33.15 7.97 -8.14
CA GLY A 629 -34.53 8.27 -8.55
C GLY A 629 -35.45 8.69 -7.39
N CYS A 630 -34.87 9.29 -6.34
CA CYS A 630 -35.60 9.71 -5.15
C CYS A 630 -36.75 10.67 -5.49
N ARG A 631 -37.97 10.26 -5.15
CA ARG A 631 -39.12 11.17 -5.17
C ARG A 631 -39.11 11.98 -3.88
N VAL A 632 -38.95 13.30 -4.01
CA VAL A 632 -39.08 14.23 -2.87
C VAL A 632 -40.54 14.24 -2.41
N TYR A 633 -40.75 13.87 -1.15
CA TYR A 633 -42.04 13.93 -0.46
C TYR A 633 -42.19 15.23 0.34
N GLU A 634 -41.11 15.66 1.01
CA GLU A 634 -41.06 16.92 1.77
C GLU A 634 -39.70 17.60 1.63
N THR A 635 -39.66 18.92 1.82
CA THR A 635 -38.43 19.70 1.85
C THR A 635 -38.50 20.64 3.05
N ASP A 636 -37.49 20.61 3.92
CA ASP A 636 -37.40 21.48 5.09
C ASP A 636 -36.00 22.10 5.24
N GLU A 637 -35.70 22.69 6.42
CA GLU A 637 -34.40 23.31 6.71
C GLU A 637 -33.25 22.28 6.79
N ASP A 638 -33.58 21.00 6.92
CA ASP A 638 -32.65 19.89 6.99
C ASP A 638 -32.37 19.30 5.60
N GLY A 639 -33.32 19.31 4.66
CA GLY A 639 -33.06 18.98 3.24
C GLY A 639 -34.29 18.47 2.50
N ASP A 640 -34.07 17.87 1.32
CA ASP A 640 -35.12 17.15 0.59
C ASP A 640 -35.26 15.74 1.15
N TRP A 641 -36.48 15.34 1.49
CA TRP A 641 -36.81 14.07 2.09
C TRP A 641 -37.53 13.16 1.10
N GLY A 642 -37.06 11.93 0.97
CA GLY A 642 -37.75 10.84 0.32
C GLY A 642 -38.33 9.85 1.33
N TYR A 643 -39.20 8.97 0.84
CA TYR A 643 -39.82 7.94 1.65
C TYR A 643 -39.78 6.62 0.89
N VAL A 644 -38.97 5.67 1.37
CA VAL A 644 -38.70 4.38 0.73
C VAL A 644 -38.81 3.28 1.79
N ASP A 645 -39.47 2.17 1.46
CA ASP A 645 -39.62 1.00 2.35
C ASP A 645 -40.16 1.30 3.76
N ASN A 646 -41.10 2.24 3.85
CA ASN A 646 -41.69 2.74 5.11
C ASN A 646 -40.71 3.50 6.03
N GLU A 647 -39.58 3.97 5.52
CA GLU A 647 -38.61 4.78 6.26
C GLU A 647 -38.35 6.11 5.53
N TRP A 648 -38.09 7.15 6.33
CA TRP A 648 -37.66 8.44 5.80
C TRP A 648 -36.18 8.40 5.45
N CYS A 649 -35.82 9.01 4.33
CA CYS A 649 -34.44 9.11 3.87
C CYS A 649 -34.20 10.47 3.21
N GLY A 650 -32.95 10.91 3.08
CA GLY A 650 -32.64 12.15 2.38
C GLY A 650 -32.54 11.95 0.87
N CYS A 651 -33.30 12.71 0.08
CA CYS A 651 -33.09 12.82 -1.36
C CYS A 651 -31.84 13.64 -1.66
N LYS A 652 -31.26 13.41 -2.84
CA LYS A 652 -30.13 14.17 -3.37
C LYS A 652 -30.63 15.46 -4.00
N VAL A 653 -29.84 16.52 -3.87
CA VAL A 653 -30.21 17.91 -4.23
C VAL A 653 -30.40 18.12 -5.74
N ASP A 654 -29.94 17.19 -6.58
CA ASP A 654 -29.89 17.38 -8.04
C ASP A 654 -31.06 16.77 -8.84
N TYR A 655 -31.98 16.02 -8.23
CA TYR A 655 -33.05 15.34 -8.97
C TYR A 655 -34.41 16.02 -8.81
N LYS A 656 -34.59 17.15 -9.48
CA LYS A 656 -35.94 17.70 -9.68
C LYS A 656 -36.64 16.86 -10.74
N ILE A 657 -37.61 16.05 -10.32
CA ILE A 657 -38.44 15.27 -11.24
C ILE A 657 -39.47 16.22 -11.87
N CYS A 658 -39.44 16.30 -13.21
CA CYS A 658 -40.42 17.02 -14.01
C CYS A 658 -41.69 16.17 -14.19
N ALA A 659 -42.72 16.75 -14.81
CA ALA A 659 -43.99 16.06 -15.03
C ALA A 659 -43.76 14.68 -15.70
N LYS A 660 -44.53 13.69 -15.25
CA LYS A 660 -44.50 12.28 -15.72
C LYS A 660 -43.29 11.42 -15.32
N GLY A 661 -42.51 11.82 -14.30
CA GLY A 661 -41.53 10.92 -13.68
C GLY A 661 -40.17 10.87 -14.40
N TYR A 662 -39.94 11.79 -15.33
CA TYR A 662 -38.63 12.01 -15.95
C TYR A 662 -37.92 13.19 -15.27
N PRO A 663 -36.58 13.20 -15.20
CA PRO A 663 -35.81 14.32 -14.67
C PRO A 663 -36.06 15.61 -15.46
N CYS A 664 -35.94 16.76 -14.80
CA CYS A 664 -35.93 18.05 -15.49
C CYS A 664 -34.60 18.27 -16.19
N CYS A 665 -34.62 18.75 -17.42
CA CYS A 665 -33.38 19.17 -18.09
C CYS A 665 -32.81 20.45 -17.46
N LYS A 666 -31.50 20.66 -17.62
CA LYS A 666 -30.85 21.94 -17.32
C LYS A 666 -31.44 23.05 -18.19
N GLY A 667 -31.38 24.31 -17.72
CA GLY A 667 -32.13 25.42 -18.34
C GLY A 667 -31.72 25.79 -19.78
N ASP A 668 -30.61 25.24 -20.27
CA ASP A 668 -29.98 25.51 -21.55
C ASP A 668 -29.90 24.28 -22.47
N SER A 669 -30.56 23.17 -22.12
CA SER A 669 -30.48 21.91 -22.86
C SER A 669 -31.03 21.98 -24.29
N GLU A 670 -30.40 21.24 -25.20
CA GLU A 670 -30.85 21.10 -26.58
C GLU A 670 -32.14 20.25 -26.64
N ILE A 671 -33.13 20.68 -27.43
CA ILE A 671 -34.40 19.97 -27.59
C ILE A 671 -34.21 18.86 -28.64
N TYR A 672 -34.27 17.60 -28.20
CA TYR A 672 -34.17 16.42 -29.05
C TYR A 672 -35.52 15.94 -29.59
N LEU A 673 -36.60 16.13 -28.83
CA LEU A 673 -37.95 15.69 -29.20
C LEU A 673 -39.01 16.65 -28.65
N VAL A 674 -40.12 16.81 -29.37
CA VAL A 674 -41.30 17.55 -28.91
C VAL A 674 -42.54 16.70 -29.15
N ASP A 675 -43.34 16.47 -28.12
CA ASP A 675 -44.59 15.72 -28.21
C ASP A 675 -45.71 16.34 -27.34
N GLU A 676 -46.78 15.59 -27.06
CA GLU A 676 -47.90 16.06 -26.23
C GLU A 676 -47.53 16.26 -24.75
N ASP A 677 -46.37 15.74 -24.34
CA ASP A 677 -45.89 15.73 -22.96
C ASP A 677 -44.88 16.85 -22.67
N GLY A 678 -44.22 17.38 -23.70
CA GLY A 678 -43.39 18.58 -23.59
C GLY A 678 -42.24 18.64 -24.60
N ASN A 679 -41.30 19.52 -24.30
CA ASN A 679 -40.00 19.53 -24.97
C ASN A 679 -39.05 18.61 -24.20
N TRP A 680 -38.38 17.71 -24.91
CA TRP A 680 -37.51 16.70 -24.34
C TRP A 680 -36.06 16.98 -24.68
N GLY A 681 -35.20 16.89 -23.67
CA GLY A 681 -33.75 16.92 -23.77
C GLY A 681 -33.15 15.55 -23.50
N TYR A 682 -31.84 15.44 -23.71
CA TYR A 682 -31.08 14.23 -23.39
C TYR A 682 -29.78 14.66 -22.70
N GLU A 683 -29.67 14.37 -21.41
CA GLU A 683 -28.56 14.78 -20.55
C GLU A 683 -28.20 13.63 -19.61
N ASP A 684 -26.92 13.53 -19.22
CA ASP A 684 -26.45 12.54 -18.25
C ASP A 684 -26.91 11.09 -18.60
N ASP A 685 -26.90 10.77 -19.89
CA ASP A 685 -27.34 9.51 -20.53
C ASP A 685 -28.83 9.14 -20.35
N GLU A 686 -29.69 10.08 -19.94
CA GLU A 686 -31.14 9.89 -19.78
C GLU A 686 -32.01 10.96 -20.46
N TRP A 687 -33.27 10.61 -20.73
CA TRP A 687 -34.27 11.55 -21.25
C TRP A 687 -34.76 12.46 -20.14
N CYS A 688 -34.72 13.77 -20.38
CA CYS A 688 -35.21 14.78 -19.45
C CYS A 688 -36.30 15.63 -20.11
N LEU A 689 -37.15 16.26 -19.30
CA LEU A 689 -38.19 17.17 -19.77
C LEU A 689 -37.77 18.62 -19.48
N LEU A 690 -37.79 19.49 -20.49
CA LEU A 690 -37.57 20.92 -20.29
C LEU A 690 -38.85 21.53 -19.69
N ALA A 691 -38.71 22.16 -18.50
CA ALA A 691 -39.80 22.78 -17.76
C ALA A 691 -40.29 24.11 -18.37
#